data_AF-A0A963AJJ9-F1
#
_entry.id   AF-A0A963AJJ9-F1
#
_cell.length_a   1.000
_cell.length_b   1.000
_cell.length_c   1.000
_cell.angle_alpha   90.00
_cell.angle_beta   90.00
_cell.angle_gamma   90.00
#
_symmetry.space_group_name_H-M   'P 1'
#
loop_
_entity.id
_entity.type
_entity.pdbx_description
1 polymer ?
#
loop_
_entity_poly.entity_id
_entity_poly.type
_entity_poly.pdbx_seq_one_letter_code
_entity_poly.pdbx_strand_id
1 'polypeptide(L)'
;MSSYLNIDHVSMTFPTDNGPLNVLDNVDLKVQQGEFITLIGHSGCGKSTVLNIVAGLLNATEGGVILEEKEVSEPGPDRAVVFQHHSLLPWLSVYDNVRLAVDQVFKSTKTKQERHKWTLHNLELVHMSHALDRKPGEISGGMKQRVGIARALAMEPKVLLMDEPFGALDSLTRTHMQDSLMEIQSRLNNTVIMITHDVDEAVLLSDRIIMMSNGPAATIGEILNIDLPKPRNRLALAENPIYNHYRAEVVRFLHERHQTPDDETITESSETEADSASVVNLSAWIQSTQSKSGTHLEKRELNLGFIPLTDCAPLVIAKEKGLFAEQGLQVKLSRENSWANIRDKVSIGMLDGAQMLAAMPLASACSGSPGAPMITSMSLDLNGNGITVSKEIYRRMQQTAEPALETLAGSGRALKQVIEENREAGGNRLMFATVFPYSSHNYLLRYWLSAAGIDPDRDIQLTVVPPPQMVNYLQAGVISGFCVGEPWNTLAVVDDLGHTLATSYDIWNNHPEKVFGVASSWAATHPNTYQALLIALIKACQWIDDAQNRKQVCEILSQGRYVNVPQEILEQSMLGTFQFDKQQAPVERADFNVFNRYSANFPWRSHALWFLTQMVRWGQITKLLDLQQIAERVYRPEFYRTAATQLGIALPRDDYKDEGMHGTAWSLPGETQALSMGADRFFDDKVFSYSDPIGYLQGMPVQALSLDLDELKVANSPGRAKTLAT
;
A
#
# COMPACT_ATOMS: atom_id res chain seq x y z
N MET A 1 1.40 44.67 5.65
CA MET A 1 2.51 43.79 6.06
C MET A 1 3.10 43.24 4.77
N SER A 2 4.38 43.47 4.47
CA SER A 2 5.00 42.91 3.26
C SER A 2 5.20 41.40 3.45
N SER A 3 4.91 40.62 2.42
CA SER A 3 5.15 39.18 2.38
C SER A 3 6.66 38.89 2.35
N TYR A 4 7.11 37.86 3.08
CA TYR A 4 8.53 37.51 3.18
C TYR A 4 9.07 36.97 1.85
N LEU A 5 8.33 36.02 1.28
CA LEU A 5 8.51 35.50 -0.07
C LEU A 5 7.19 35.69 -0.84
N ASN A 6 7.26 36.29 -2.02
CA ASN A 6 6.13 36.54 -2.91
C ASN A 6 6.37 35.85 -4.24
N ILE A 7 5.52 34.91 -4.62
CA ILE A 7 5.42 34.36 -5.96
C ILE A 7 4.34 35.22 -6.65
N ASP A 8 4.73 36.10 -7.55
CA ASP A 8 3.88 37.13 -8.12
C ASP A 8 3.51 36.78 -9.57
N HIS A 9 2.27 36.33 -9.77
CA HIS A 9 1.67 36.04 -11.09
C HIS A 9 2.57 35.18 -11.99
N VAL A 10 3.18 34.12 -11.43
CA VAL A 10 4.17 33.31 -12.15
C VAL A 10 3.49 32.39 -13.17
N SER A 11 3.90 32.52 -14.44
CA SER A 11 3.54 31.60 -15.53
C SER A 11 4.79 30.99 -16.17
N MET A 12 4.70 29.73 -16.63
CA MET A 12 5.83 29.01 -17.20
C MET A 12 5.44 28.21 -18.43
N THR A 13 6.01 28.58 -19.57
CA THR A 13 5.82 27.89 -20.85
C THR A 13 7.15 27.32 -21.37
N PHE A 14 7.18 26.01 -21.64
CA PHE A 14 8.35 25.35 -22.21
C PHE A 14 8.23 25.23 -23.73
N PRO A 15 9.31 25.49 -24.50
CA PRO A 15 9.34 25.14 -25.91
C PRO A 15 9.44 23.60 -26.05
N THR A 16 8.52 23.00 -26.80
CA THR A 16 8.55 21.55 -27.10
C THR A 16 8.40 21.31 -28.60
N ASP A 17 8.83 20.13 -29.08
CA ASP A 17 8.73 19.74 -30.50
C ASP A 17 7.28 19.72 -31.02
N ASN A 18 6.30 19.61 -30.13
CA ASN A 18 4.86 19.59 -30.44
C ASN A 18 4.17 20.96 -30.22
N GLY A 19 4.95 22.02 -29.98
CA GLY A 19 4.46 23.38 -29.69
C GLY A 19 4.79 23.86 -28.27
N PRO A 20 4.52 25.14 -27.94
CA PRO A 20 4.74 25.65 -26.59
C PRO A 20 3.81 24.97 -25.58
N LEU A 21 4.37 24.38 -24.53
CA LEU A 21 3.63 23.75 -23.44
C LEU A 21 3.55 24.69 -22.25
N ASN A 22 2.39 25.30 -22.01
CA ASN A 22 2.15 26.09 -20.82
C ASN A 22 1.94 25.16 -19.61
N VAL A 23 2.86 25.17 -18.64
CA VAL A 23 2.83 24.30 -17.46
C VAL A 23 2.21 24.99 -16.26
N LEU A 24 2.48 26.28 -16.07
CA LEU A 24 1.97 27.08 -14.96
C LEU A 24 1.31 28.33 -15.51
N ASP A 25 0.16 28.68 -14.95
CA ASP A 25 -0.56 29.90 -15.31
C ASP A 25 -0.89 30.69 -14.05
N ASN A 26 -0.41 31.94 -13.99
CA ASN A 26 -0.76 32.92 -12.97
C ASN A 26 -0.72 32.42 -11.51
N VAL A 27 0.38 31.78 -11.11
CA VAL A 27 0.58 31.33 -9.74
C VAL A 27 0.93 32.53 -8.84
N ASP A 28 0.00 32.92 -7.95
CA ASP A 28 0.18 33.98 -6.95
C ASP A 28 0.17 33.41 -5.53
N LEU A 29 1.28 33.52 -4.80
CA LEU A 29 1.40 33.01 -3.43
C LEU A 29 2.30 33.88 -2.56
N LYS A 30 1.77 34.26 -1.39
CA LYS A 30 2.50 34.99 -0.35
C LYS A 30 2.82 34.08 0.82
N VAL A 31 4.10 33.97 1.17
CA VAL A 31 4.61 33.16 2.29
C VAL A 31 5.14 34.07 3.39
N GLN A 32 4.80 33.76 4.63
CA GLN A 32 5.24 34.49 5.82
C GLN A 32 6.59 33.97 6.32
N GLN A 33 7.33 34.80 7.07
CA GLN A 33 8.60 34.38 7.65
C GLN A 33 8.38 33.34 8.75
N GLY A 34 9.14 32.24 8.71
CA GLY A 34 9.04 31.13 9.67
C GLY A 34 7.90 30.15 9.37
N GLU A 35 7.17 30.36 8.28
CA GLU A 35 6.04 29.53 7.88
C GLU A 35 6.51 28.21 7.23
N PHE A 36 5.82 27.11 7.55
CA PHE A 36 5.95 25.84 6.83
C PHE A 36 4.77 25.68 5.87
N ILE A 37 5.02 25.75 4.56
CA ILE A 37 3.99 25.46 3.55
C ILE A 37 4.31 24.19 2.78
N THR A 38 3.27 23.49 2.34
CA THR A 38 3.40 22.34 1.45
C THR A 38 2.64 22.58 0.15
N LEU A 39 3.27 22.29 -0.99
CA LEU A 39 2.61 22.24 -2.29
C LEU A 39 2.20 20.80 -2.60
N ILE A 40 0.90 20.61 -2.87
CA ILE A 40 0.33 19.32 -3.25
C ILE A 40 -0.53 19.47 -4.51
N GLY A 41 -0.62 18.40 -5.31
CA GLY A 41 -1.30 18.41 -6.60
C GLY A 41 -0.90 17.19 -7.43
N HIS A 42 -1.58 16.96 -8.54
CA HIS A 42 -1.34 15.80 -9.41
C HIS A 42 0.09 15.73 -9.96
N SER A 43 0.51 14.52 -10.36
CA SER A 43 1.76 14.37 -11.08
C SER A 43 1.72 15.20 -12.38
N GLY A 44 2.78 15.96 -12.66
CA GLY A 44 2.86 16.80 -13.85
C GLY A 44 2.17 18.17 -13.76
N CYS A 45 1.57 18.56 -12.64
CA CYS A 45 0.94 19.89 -12.49
C CYS A 45 1.92 21.06 -12.22
N GLY A 46 3.23 20.84 -12.33
CA GLY A 46 4.22 21.91 -12.20
C GLY A 46 4.71 22.25 -10.79
N LYS A 47 4.49 21.40 -9.77
CA LYS A 47 5.02 21.61 -8.39
C LYS A 47 6.54 21.86 -8.37
N SER A 48 7.31 20.95 -8.95
CA SER A 48 8.78 21.09 -9.03
C SER A 48 9.19 22.27 -9.90
N THR A 49 8.35 22.68 -10.87
CA THR A 49 8.56 23.90 -11.67
C THR A 49 8.47 25.14 -10.78
N VAL A 50 7.42 25.24 -9.93
CA VAL A 50 7.30 26.34 -8.95
C VAL A 50 8.51 26.36 -8.02
N LEU A 51 8.90 25.19 -7.47
CA LEU A 51 10.04 25.12 -6.55
C LEU A 51 11.36 25.52 -7.22
N ASN A 52 11.60 25.14 -8.48
CA ASN A 52 12.79 25.54 -9.23
C ASN A 52 12.82 27.03 -9.56
N ILE A 53 11.66 27.64 -9.82
CA ILE A 53 11.55 29.10 -10.00
C ILE A 53 11.85 29.83 -8.70
N VAL A 54 11.28 29.38 -7.59
CA VAL A 54 11.60 29.94 -6.26
C VAL A 54 13.08 29.77 -5.96
N ALA A 55 13.70 28.65 -6.31
CA ALA A 55 15.14 28.44 -6.12
C ALA A 55 16.03 29.33 -7.01
N GLY A 56 15.48 29.98 -8.04
CA GLY A 56 16.24 30.70 -9.07
C GLY A 56 16.96 29.77 -10.06
N LEU A 57 16.62 28.47 -10.07
CA LEU A 57 17.17 27.49 -11.01
C LEU A 57 16.48 27.55 -12.39
N LEU A 58 15.29 28.16 -12.43
CA LEU A 58 14.49 28.33 -13.63
C LEU A 58 13.87 29.73 -13.62
N ASN A 59 13.94 30.45 -14.73
CA ASN A 59 13.27 31.74 -14.86
C ASN A 59 11.83 31.53 -15.36
N ALA A 60 10.88 32.20 -14.73
CA ALA A 60 9.50 32.22 -15.18
C ALA A 60 9.39 32.88 -16.57
N THR A 61 8.38 32.49 -17.34
CA THR A 61 8.08 33.15 -18.62
C THR A 61 7.41 34.49 -18.39
N GLU A 62 6.52 34.56 -17.41
CA GLU A 62 5.86 35.78 -16.95
C GLU A 62 5.78 35.78 -15.41
N GLY A 63 5.65 36.97 -14.82
CA GLY A 63 5.72 37.15 -13.37
C GLY A 63 7.13 36.96 -12.81
N GLY A 64 7.23 36.83 -11.48
CA GLY A 64 8.51 36.69 -10.80
C GLY A 64 8.39 36.27 -9.35
N VAL A 65 9.54 35.99 -8.73
CA VAL A 65 9.62 35.66 -7.31
C VAL A 65 10.41 36.76 -6.59
N ILE A 66 9.88 37.26 -5.49
CA ILE A 66 10.49 38.32 -4.68
C ILE A 66 10.73 37.76 -3.27
N LEU A 67 11.98 37.76 -2.81
CA LEU A 67 12.38 37.39 -1.45
C LEU A 67 12.99 38.61 -0.75
N GLU A 68 12.40 39.06 0.36
CA GLU A 68 12.82 40.27 1.08
C GLU A 68 13.02 41.48 0.17
N GLU A 69 12.00 41.79 -0.65
CA GLU A 69 12.00 42.92 -1.61
C GLU A 69 13.04 42.82 -2.74
N LYS A 70 13.72 41.67 -2.88
CA LYS A 70 14.66 41.40 -3.98
C LYS A 70 14.10 40.34 -4.91
N GLU A 71 14.12 40.65 -6.20
CA GLU A 71 13.76 39.69 -7.24
C GLU A 71 14.76 38.53 -7.28
N VAL A 72 14.24 37.32 -7.40
CA VAL A 72 15.01 36.09 -7.57
C VAL A 72 15.19 35.82 -9.05
N SER A 73 16.40 36.06 -9.56
CA SER A 73 16.76 35.82 -10.96
C SER A 73 17.87 34.77 -11.14
N GLU A 74 18.49 34.33 -10.04
CA GLU A 74 19.54 33.32 -10.03
C GLU A 74 19.56 32.50 -8.73
N PRO A 75 20.22 31.32 -8.70
CA PRO A 75 20.36 30.53 -7.49
C PRO A 75 21.25 31.23 -6.46
N GLY A 76 20.88 31.15 -5.18
CA GLY A 76 21.60 31.82 -4.10
C GLY A 76 21.61 31.01 -2.80
N PRO A 77 22.59 31.26 -1.90
CA PRO A 77 22.71 30.50 -0.64
C PRO A 77 21.56 30.79 0.34
N ASP A 78 20.83 31.87 0.12
CA ASP A 78 19.61 32.22 0.85
C ASP A 78 18.41 31.32 0.52
N ARG A 79 18.49 30.48 -0.52
CA ARG A 79 17.44 29.54 -0.93
C ARG A 79 18.05 28.16 -1.19
N ALA A 80 18.06 27.31 -0.17
CA ALA A 80 18.69 26.00 -0.27
C ALA A 80 17.67 24.93 -0.69
N VAL A 81 18.05 24.06 -1.63
CA VAL A 81 17.20 22.98 -2.14
C VAL A 81 17.66 21.61 -1.62
N VAL A 82 16.70 20.84 -1.10
CA VAL A 82 16.84 19.40 -0.80
C VAL A 82 16.10 18.63 -1.89
N PHE A 83 16.85 17.96 -2.76
CA PHE A 83 16.31 17.23 -3.90
C PHE A 83 15.78 15.84 -3.52
N GLN A 84 14.81 15.34 -4.28
CA GLN A 84 14.23 14.00 -4.17
C GLN A 84 15.30 12.89 -4.27
N HIS A 85 16.25 13.04 -5.20
CA HIS A 85 17.47 12.24 -5.19
C HIS A 85 18.49 12.91 -4.27
N HIS A 86 18.98 12.16 -3.29
CA HIS A 86 19.88 12.62 -2.22
C HIS A 86 21.09 13.50 -2.65
N SER A 87 21.48 13.49 -3.94
CA SER A 87 22.43 14.42 -4.58
C SER A 87 23.72 14.68 -3.79
N LEU A 88 24.19 13.66 -3.06
CA LEU A 88 25.45 13.69 -2.34
C LEU A 88 26.59 13.36 -3.31
N LEU A 89 27.74 13.98 -3.08
CA LEU A 89 28.93 13.72 -3.87
C LEU A 89 29.56 12.40 -3.39
N PRO A 90 29.58 11.35 -4.22
CA PRO A 90 29.88 9.98 -3.77
C PRO A 90 31.35 9.79 -3.35
N TRP A 91 32.25 10.67 -3.79
CA TRP A 91 33.66 10.66 -3.43
C TRP A 91 33.99 11.43 -2.15
N LEU A 92 33.05 12.21 -1.59
CA LEU A 92 33.23 12.97 -0.36
C LEU A 92 32.68 12.20 0.85
N SER A 93 33.27 12.39 2.03
CA SER A 93 32.70 11.90 3.29
C SER A 93 31.40 12.64 3.64
N VAL A 94 30.66 12.15 4.64
CA VAL A 94 29.51 12.85 5.22
C VAL A 94 29.91 14.26 5.68
N TYR A 95 31.02 14.35 6.41
CA TYR A 95 31.57 15.61 6.86
C TYR A 95 31.92 16.54 5.68
N ASP A 96 32.59 16.01 4.66
CA ASP A 96 33.03 16.81 3.50
C ASP A 96 31.86 17.26 2.61
N ASN A 97 30.78 16.46 2.53
CA ASN A 97 29.56 16.84 1.82
C ASN A 97 28.92 18.11 2.42
N VAL A 98 28.87 18.21 3.76
CA VAL A 98 28.34 19.40 4.45
C VAL A 98 29.37 20.54 4.45
N ARG A 99 30.64 20.22 4.70
CA ARG A 99 31.72 21.21 4.70
C ARG A 99 31.84 21.94 3.37
N LEU A 100 31.59 21.28 2.25
CA LEU A 100 31.64 21.91 0.93
C LEU A 100 30.71 23.14 0.86
N ALA A 101 29.47 23.01 1.34
CA ALA A 101 28.51 24.11 1.37
C ALA A 101 28.96 25.23 2.33
N VAL A 102 29.43 24.86 3.53
CA VAL A 102 29.99 25.82 4.51
C VAL A 102 31.18 26.58 3.94
N ASP A 103 32.09 25.87 3.29
CA ASP A 103 33.28 26.47 2.70
C ASP A 103 32.90 27.39 1.54
N GLN A 104 31.90 27.04 0.73
CA GLN A 104 31.45 27.90 -0.38
C GLN A 104 30.81 29.21 0.12
N VAL A 105 29.99 29.15 1.16
CA VAL A 105 29.25 30.32 1.68
C VAL A 105 30.11 31.19 2.59
N PHE A 106 30.92 30.58 3.47
CA PHE A 106 31.58 31.30 4.57
C PHE A 106 33.09 31.44 4.45
N LYS A 107 33.70 31.13 3.29
CA LYS A 107 35.17 31.26 3.10
C LYS A 107 35.71 32.66 3.36
N SER A 108 34.93 33.70 3.07
CA SER A 108 35.33 35.10 3.27
C SER A 108 34.95 35.66 4.65
N THR A 109 34.03 35.02 5.37
CA THR A 109 33.43 35.56 6.61
C THR A 109 33.76 34.76 7.87
N LYS A 110 34.14 33.47 7.77
CA LYS A 110 34.50 32.61 8.90
C LYS A 110 35.90 32.01 8.71
N THR A 111 36.64 31.89 9.81
CA THR A 111 37.93 31.18 9.86
C THR A 111 37.76 29.69 9.59
N LYS A 112 38.86 28.99 9.26
CA LYS A 112 38.82 27.52 9.08
C LYS A 112 38.28 26.78 10.32
N GLN A 113 38.62 27.25 11.52
CA GLN A 113 38.17 26.62 12.77
C GLN A 113 36.67 26.85 13.02
N GLU A 114 36.16 28.03 12.72
CA GLU A 114 34.73 28.33 12.82
C GLU A 114 33.92 27.54 11.80
N ARG A 115 34.41 27.43 10.55
CA ARG A 115 33.77 26.59 9.53
C ARG A 115 33.72 25.12 9.93
N HIS A 116 34.80 24.57 10.49
CA HIS A 116 34.81 23.21 11.03
C HIS A 116 33.76 23.01 12.14
N LYS A 117 33.72 23.91 13.13
CA LYS A 117 32.72 23.86 14.20
C LYS A 117 31.29 23.95 13.66
N TRP A 118 31.06 24.81 12.66
CA TRP A 118 29.76 24.98 12.03
C TRP A 118 29.31 23.74 11.25
N THR A 119 30.23 23.09 10.54
CA THR A 119 29.95 21.81 9.88
C THR A 119 29.54 20.73 10.89
N LEU A 120 30.28 20.59 11.99
CA LEU A 120 29.96 19.61 13.03
C LEU A 120 28.61 19.92 13.69
N HIS A 121 28.33 21.19 13.98
CA HIS A 121 27.06 21.60 14.55
C HIS A 121 25.86 21.22 13.66
N ASN A 122 25.94 21.44 12.35
CA ASN A 122 24.85 21.09 11.43
C ASN A 122 24.68 19.57 11.26
N LEU A 123 25.77 18.81 11.33
CA LEU A 123 25.71 17.35 11.35
C LEU A 123 25.10 16.82 12.66
N GLU A 124 25.35 17.49 13.78
CA GLU A 124 24.74 17.17 15.07
C GLU A 124 23.23 17.45 15.07
N LEU A 125 22.79 18.57 14.48
CA LEU A 125 21.37 18.93 14.34
C LEU A 125 20.54 17.85 13.63
N VAL A 126 21.15 17.11 12.70
CA VAL A 126 20.49 16.01 11.99
C VAL A 126 20.90 14.63 12.52
N HIS A 127 21.53 14.54 13.69
CA HIS A 127 21.98 13.29 14.33
C HIS A 127 22.99 12.45 13.51
N MET A 128 23.86 13.11 12.73
CA MET A 128 24.88 12.47 11.88
C MET A 128 26.30 12.49 12.47
N SER A 129 26.48 12.90 13.73
CA SER A 129 27.80 12.97 14.40
C SER A 129 28.55 11.63 14.48
N HIS A 130 27.85 10.49 14.39
CA HIS A 130 28.44 9.15 14.48
C HIS A 130 29.01 8.62 13.15
N ALA A 131 28.78 9.32 12.02
CA ALA A 131 29.08 8.82 10.68
C ALA A 131 29.91 9.82 9.84
N LEU A 132 30.63 10.74 10.48
CA LEU A 132 31.36 11.85 9.85
C LEU A 132 32.27 11.42 8.71
N ASP A 133 33.05 10.35 8.91
CA ASP A 133 34.07 9.90 7.97
C ASP A 133 33.54 8.92 6.91
N ARG A 134 32.28 8.47 7.04
CA ARG A 134 31.67 7.55 6.08
C ARG A 134 31.38 8.22 4.76
N LYS A 135 31.40 7.48 3.66
CA LYS A 135 31.00 7.94 2.33
C LYS A 135 29.52 7.66 2.07
N PRO A 136 28.85 8.34 1.11
CA PRO A 136 27.47 8.08 0.75
C PRO A 136 27.16 6.61 0.47
N GLY A 137 28.09 5.85 -0.14
CA GLY A 137 27.90 4.41 -0.39
C GLY A 137 27.79 3.54 0.88
N GLU A 138 28.22 4.04 2.03
CA GLU A 138 28.36 3.30 3.30
C GLU A 138 27.26 3.65 4.32
N ILE A 139 26.27 4.45 3.91
CA ILE A 139 25.19 4.95 4.76
C ILE A 139 23.82 4.73 4.11
N SER A 140 22.77 4.57 4.93
CA SER A 140 21.41 4.29 4.45
C SER A 140 20.79 5.47 3.69
N GLY A 141 19.69 5.25 2.95
CA GLY A 141 18.93 6.31 2.27
C GLY A 141 18.54 7.44 3.23
N GLY A 142 17.99 7.10 4.40
CA GLY A 142 17.68 8.10 5.43
C GLY A 142 18.87 8.89 5.93
N MET A 143 20.03 8.23 6.11
CA MET A 143 21.26 8.93 6.48
C MET A 143 21.73 9.85 5.35
N LYS A 144 21.63 9.44 4.08
CA LYS A 144 21.93 10.30 2.94
C LYS A 144 21.03 11.54 2.94
N GLN A 145 19.74 11.36 3.24
CA GLN A 145 18.79 12.46 3.29
C GLN A 145 19.09 13.44 4.43
N ARG A 146 19.42 12.93 5.62
CA ARG A 146 19.90 13.76 6.74
C ARG A 146 21.10 14.62 6.36
N VAL A 147 22.06 14.04 5.65
CA VAL A 147 23.25 14.77 5.18
C VAL A 147 22.87 15.82 4.13
N GLY A 148 21.92 15.52 3.25
CA GLY A 148 21.36 16.49 2.30
C GLY A 148 20.72 17.70 3.01
N ILE A 149 19.91 17.43 4.03
CA ILE A 149 19.27 18.46 4.87
C ILE A 149 20.32 19.27 5.64
N ALA A 150 21.29 18.62 6.28
CA ALA A 150 22.38 19.31 6.98
C ALA A 150 23.20 20.19 6.05
N ARG A 151 23.48 19.73 4.82
CA ARG A 151 24.19 20.52 3.82
C ARG A 151 23.39 21.78 3.43
N ALA A 152 22.08 21.65 3.27
CA ALA A 152 21.20 22.78 2.97
C ALA A 152 21.12 23.77 4.15
N LEU A 153 20.87 23.29 5.37
CA LEU A 153 20.79 24.12 6.57
C LEU A 153 22.11 24.81 6.91
N ALA A 154 23.24 24.15 6.64
CA ALA A 154 24.55 24.71 6.91
C ALA A 154 24.87 25.97 6.10
N MET A 155 24.09 26.29 5.05
CA MET A 155 24.20 27.53 4.28
C MET A 155 23.48 28.73 4.95
N GLU A 156 22.76 28.51 6.06
CA GLU A 156 21.87 29.47 6.71
C GLU A 156 20.83 30.07 5.73
N PRO A 157 20.03 29.22 5.05
CA PRO A 157 19.08 29.69 4.06
C PRO A 157 17.92 30.44 4.73
N LYS A 158 17.41 31.46 4.04
CA LYS A 158 16.16 32.17 4.36
C LYS A 158 14.94 31.30 4.09
N VAL A 159 14.98 30.53 3.02
CA VAL A 159 13.94 29.59 2.61
C VAL A 159 14.56 28.22 2.34
N LEU A 160 14.07 27.20 3.04
CA LEU A 160 14.42 25.80 2.77
C LEU A 160 13.38 25.20 1.83
N LEU A 161 13.84 24.79 0.65
CA LEU A 161 13.02 24.19 -0.40
C LEU A 161 13.25 22.69 -0.41
N MET A 162 12.20 21.88 -0.34
CA MET A 162 12.32 20.42 -0.28
C MET A 162 11.41 19.77 -1.31
N ASP A 163 11.99 19.02 -2.25
CA ASP A 163 11.25 18.28 -3.28
C ASP A 163 11.16 16.81 -2.90
N GLU A 164 9.96 16.35 -2.49
CA GLU A 164 9.66 15.00 -2.02
C GLU A 164 10.73 14.41 -1.08
N PRO A 165 11.05 15.08 0.06
CA PRO A 165 12.20 14.72 0.89
C PRO A 165 12.08 13.35 1.57
N PHE A 166 10.90 12.73 1.53
CA PHE A 166 10.59 11.47 2.21
C PHE A 166 10.17 10.32 1.28
N GLY A 167 9.96 10.60 -0.01
CA GLY A 167 9.36 9.64 -0.95
C GLY A 167 10.20 8.37 -1.15
N ALA A 168 11.53 8.50 -1.05
CA ALA A 168 12.48 7.39 -1.20
C ALA A 168 12.83 6.67 0.14
N LEU A 169 12.18 7.02 1.24
CA LEU A 169 12.48 6.48 2.58
C LEU A 169 11.44 5.43 3.02
N ASP A 170 11.91 4.40 3.74
CA ASP A 170 11.04 3.44 4.43
C ASP A 170 10.21 4.11 5.53
N SER A 171 9.11 3.47 5.94
CA SER A 171 8.13 4.05 6.86
C SER A 171 8.68 4.49 8.22
N LEU A 172 9.62 3.74 8.80
CA LEU A 172 10.20 4.08 10.11
C LEU A 172 11.21 5.22 9.97
N THR A 173 12.10 5.13 8.99
CA THR A 173 13.07 6.20 8.69
C THR A 173 12.36 7.50 8.32
N ARG A 174 11.28 7.42 7.52
CA ARG A 174 10.42 8.54 7.17
C ARG A 174 9.84 9.22 8.41
N THR A 175 9.29 8.43 9.34
CA THR A 175 8.71 8.94 10.58
C THR A 175 9.75 9.70 11.41
N HIS A 176 10.90 9.09 11.69
CA HIS A 176 11.97 9.77 12.42
C HIS A 176 12.47 11.03 11.73
N MET A 177 12.51 11.04 10.39
CA MET A 177 12.92 12.21 9.61
C MET A 177 11.92 13.36 9.69
N GLN A 178 10.62 13.06 9.69
CA GLN A 178 9.57 14.05 9.83
C GLN A 178 9.61 14.69 11.22
N ASP A 179 9.78 13.87 12.27
CA ASP A 179 9.93 14.36 13.65
C ASP A 179 11.17 15.26 13.78
N SER A 180 12.30 14.83 13.21
CA SER A 180 13.54 15.62 13.20
C SER A 180 13.34 16.97 12.48
N LEU A 181 12.64 16.97 11.35
CA LEU A 181 12.38 18.20 10.59
C LEU A 181 11.48 19.17 11.35
N MET A 182 10.46 18.66 12.07
CA MET A 182 9.61 19.47 12.94
C MET A 182 10.40 20.08 14.10
N GLU A 183 11.29 19.30 14.72
CA GLU A 183 12.17 19.78 15.79
C GLU A 183 13.12 20.87 15.28
N ILE A 184 13.76 20.63 14.14
CA ILE A 184 14.67 21.59 13.50
C ILE A 184 13.93 22.88 13.15
N GLN A 185 12.74 22.79 12.53
CA GLN A 185 11.97 23.98 12.16
C GLN A 185 11.49 24.74 13.39
N SER A 186 11.05 24.04 14.44
CA SER A 186 10.67 24.67 15.70
C SER A 186 11.85 25.38 16.38
N ARG A 187 13.07 24.85 16.23
CA ARG A 187 14.28 25.41 16.83
C ARG A 187 14.85 26.59 16.03
N LEU A 188 14.85 26.50 14.71
CA LEU A 188 15.46 27.49 13.81
C LEU A 188 14.47 28.57 13.33
N ASN A 189 13.17 28.31 13.43
CA ASN A 189 12.09 29.14 12.90
C ASN A 189 12.34 29.57 11.44
N ASN A 190 12.88 28.65 10.64
CA ASN A 190 13.15 28.88 9.23
C ASN A 190 11.88 28.72 8.39
N THR A 191 11.80 29.45 7.27
CA THR A 191 10.69 29.32 6.32
C THR A 191 10.92 28.08 5.46
N VAL A 192 9.90 27.24 5.31
CA VAL A 192 10.01 25.95 4.62
C VAL A 192 8.94 25.83 3.54
N ILE A 193 9.36 25.42 2.34
CA ILE A 193 8.45 25.01 1.25
C ILE A 193 8.75 23.55 0.92
N MET A 194 7.76 22.69 1.10
CA MET A 194 7.88 21.27 0.81
C MET A 194 6.94 20.86 -0.32
N ILE A 195 7.40 19.98 -1.21
CA ILE A 195 6.56 19.22 -2.12
C ILE A 195 6.41 17.82 -1.56
N THR A 196 5.18 17.33 -1.51
CA THR A 196 4.89 15.92 -1.22
C THR A 196 3.65 15.47 -1.98
N HIS A 197 3.54 14.17 -2.19
CA HIS A 197 2.32 13.50 -2.64
C HIS A 197 1.57 12.80 -1.48
N ASP A 198 2.13 12.85 -0.27
CA ASP A 198 1.58 12.20 0.91
C ASP A 198 0.76 13.21 1.75
N VAL A 199 -0.52 12.91 1.91
CA VAL A 199 -1.47 13.77 2.62
C VAL A 199 -1.15 13.84 4.10
N ASP A 200 -0.71 12.73 4.70
CA ASP A 200 -0.37 12.70 6.12
C ASP A 200 0.80 13.62 6.41
N GLU A 201 1.78 13.68 5.52
CA GLU A 201 2.93 14.59 5.60
C GLU A 201 2.50 16.06 5.50
N ALA A 202 1.63 16.36 4.53
CA ALA A 202 1.17 17.72 4.29
C ALA A 202 0.43 18.28 5.51
N VAL A 203 -0.48 17.50 6.11
CA VAL A 203 -1.24 17.91 7.31
C VAL A 203 -0.35 17.88 8.57
N LEU A 204 0.59 16.94 8.68
CA LEU A 204 1.45 16.84 9.86
C LEU A 204 2.46 17.99 9.97
N LEU A 205 3.04 18.44 8.85
CA LEU A 205 4.16 19.39 8.88
C LEU A 205 3.77 20.85 8.68
N SER A 206 2.72 21.10 7.89
CA SER A 206 2.46 22.45 7.34
C SER A 206 1.58 23.31 8.22
N ASP A 207 1.83 24.62 8.19
CA ASP A 207 0.88 25.65 8.61
C ASP A 207 -0.19 25.90 7.53
N ARG A 208 0.21 25.82 6.25
CA ARG A 208 -0.71 25.87 5.10
C ARG A 208 -0.38 24.85 4.03
N ILE A 209 -1.41 24.29 3.42
CA ILE A 209 -1.30 23.37 2.28
C ILE A 209 -1.81 24.12 1.05
N ILE A 210 -0.93 24.31 0.08
CA ILE A 210 -1.21 24.96 -1.20
C ILE A 210 -1.53 23.87 -2.21
N MET A 211 -2.79 23.82 -2.64
CA MET A 211 -3.29 22.78 -3.51
C MET A 211 -3.37 23.29 -4.95
N MET A 212 -2.55 22.70 -5.83
CA MET A 212 -2.42 23.12 -7.23
C MET A 212 -3.46 22.42 -8.11
N SER A 213 -4.01 23.14 -9.10
CA SER A 213 -4.88 22.56 -10.12
C SER A 213 -4.10 21.60 -11.04
N ASN A 214 -4.83 20.87 -11.89
CA ASN A 214 -4.18 20.00 -12.89
C ASN A 214 -3.43 20.82 -13.93
N GLY A 215 -2.35 20.26 -14.45
CA GLY A 215 -1.69 20.78 -15.66
C GLY A 215 -2.32 20.20 -16.94
N PRO A 216 -2.00 20.77 -18.12
CA PRO A 216 -1.21 21.99 -18.34
C PRO A 216 -1.91 23.27 -17.85
N ALA A 217 -1.17 24.38 -17.73
CA ALA A 217 -1.62 25.67 -17.20
C ALA A 217 -2.14 25.59 -15.75
N ALA A 218 -1.38 24.93 -14.87
CA ALA A 218 -1.78 24.78 -13.48
C ALA A 218 -1.70 26.11 -12.71
N THR A 219 -2.72 26.36 -11.89
CA THR A 219 -2.84 27.50 -10.97
C THR A 219 -2.94 27.00 -9.52
N ILE A 220 -3.07 27.91 -8.55
CA ILE A 220 -3.46 27.53 -7.18
C ILE A 220 -4.97 27.36 -7.15
N GLY A 221 -5.43 26.14 -6.87
CA GLY A 221 -6.86 25.86 -6.77
C GLY A 221 -7.43 26.24 -5.41
N GLU A 222 -6.75 25.85 -4.32
CA GLU A 222 -7.20 26.12 -2.95
C GLU A 222 -6.02 26.19 -1.99
N ILE A 223 -6.18 26.96 -0.91
CA ILE A 223 -5.20 27.07 0.19
C ILE A 223 -5.89 26.66 1.48
N LEU A 224 -5.45 25.55 2.07
CA LEU A 224 -5.96 25.04 3.33
C LEU A 224 -5.07 25.48 4.50
N ASN A 225 -5.63 26.19 5.47
CA ASN A 225 -4.93 26.59 6.70
C ASN A 225 -5.07 25.50 7.77
N ILE A 226 -3.96 25.07 8.37
CA ILE A 226 -3.92 23.99 9.36
C ILE A 226 -3.79 24.57 10.77
N ASP A 227 -4.92 24.71 11.45
CA ASP A 227 -4.98 25.19 12.83
C ASP A 227 -4.83 24.03 13.83
N LEU A 228 -3.64 23.41 13.81
CA LEU A 228 -3.26 22.36 14.76
C LEU A 228 -2.01 22.79 15.53
N PRO A 229 -2.01 22.70 16.88
CA PRO A 229 -0.90 23.15 17.70
C PRO A 229 0.37 22.33 17.42
N LYS A 230 1.50 23.03 17.28
CA LYS A 230 2.84 22.43 17.15
C LYS A 230 3.49 22.30 18.54
N PRO A 231 4.27 21.23 18.83
CA PRO A 231 4.59 20.11 17.95
C PRO A 231 3.43 19.10 17.85
N ARG A 232 3.22 18.60 16.63
CA ARG A 232 2.13 17.68 16.29
C ARG A 232 2.57 16.22 16.52
N ASN A 233 2.03 15.58 17.55
CA ASN A 233 2.32 14.18 17.82
C ASN A 233 1.38 13.27 17.00
N ARG A 234 1.96 12.45 16.11
CA ARG A 234 1.18 11.57 15.21
C ARG A 234 0.24 10.61 15.94
N LEU A 235 0.69 9.99 17.03
CA LEU A 235 -0.12 9.02 17.77
C LEU A 235 -1.32 9.70 18.43
N ALA A 236 -1.13 10.92 18.94
CA ALA A 236 -2.22 11.72 19.50
C ALA A 236 -3.18 12.25 18.42
N LEU A 237 -2.69 12.51 17.21
CA LEU A 237 -3.48 13.04 16.11
C LEU A 237 -4.23 11.97 15.30
N ALA A 238 -3.83 10.69 15.39
CA ALA A 238 -4.47 9.61 14.66
C ALA A 238 -5.99 9.52 14.90
N GLU A 239 -6.43 9.84 16.12
CA GLU A 239 -7.84 9.86 16.51
C GLU A 239 -8.44 11.28 16.56
N ASN A 240 -7.68 12.32 16.20
CA ASN A 240 -8.13 13.71 16.29
C ASN A 240 -9.09 14.06 15.13
N PRO A 241 -10.34 14.47 15.38
CA PRO A 241 -11.31 14.76 14.33
C PRO A 241 -10.89 15.92 13.41
N ILE A 242 -10.20 16.93 13.94
CA ILE A 242 -9.74 18.10 13.18
C ILE A 242 -8.62 17.69 12.21
N TYR A 243 -7.70 16.84 12.67
CA TYR A 243 -6.66 16.27 11.81
C TYR A 243 -7.27 15.45 10.66
N ASN A 244 -8.25 14.60 10.96
CA ASN A 244 -8.95 13.80 9.95
C ASN A 244 -9.77 14.65 8.98
N HIS A 245 -10.35 15.77 9.45
CA HIS A 245 -11.03 16.73 8.58
C HIS A 245 -10.05 17.38 7.57
N TYR A 246 -8.89 17.86 8.02
CA TYR A 246 -7.89 18.42 7.11
C TYR A 246 -7.38 17.40 6.09
N ARG A 247 -7.18 16.14 6.50
CA ARG A 247 -6.85 15.06 5.54
C ARG A 247 -7.94 14.88 4.50
N ALA A 248 -9.20 14.88 4.93
CA ALA A 248 -10.34 14.73 4.04
C ALA A 248 -10.43 15.88 3.01
N GLU A 249 -10.23 17.13 3.43
CA GLU A 249 -10.23 18.29 2.51
C GLU A 249 -9.13 18.17 1.44
N VAL A 250 -7.90 17.83 1.85
CA VAL A 250 -6.78 17.67 0.91
C VAL A 250 -7.05 16.54 -0.08
N VAL A 251 -7.55 15.41 0.40
CA VAL A 251 -7.89 14.25 -0.45
C VAL A 251 -9.04 14.60 -1.39
N ARG A 252 -10.09 15.30 -0.90
CA ARG A 252 -11.23 15.76 -1.71
C ARG A 252 -10.77 16.64 -2.86
N PHE A 253 -9.95 17.66 -2.58
CA PHE A 253 -9.41 18.55 -3.60
C PHE A 253 -8.65 17.80 -4.71
N LEU A 254 -7.79 16.85 -4.32
CA LEU A 254 -7.06 16.03 -5.28
C LEU A 254 -7.98 15.14 -6.12
N HIS A 255 -9.20 14.85 -5.68
CA HIS A 255 -10.12 14.00 -6.43
C HIS A 255 -11.06 14.78 -7.35
N GLU A 256 -11.65 15.88 -6.86
CA GLU A 256 -12.65 16.68 -7.58
C GLU A 256 -12.15 17.17 -8.95
N ARG A 257 -10.86 17.52 -9.04
CA ARG A 257 -10.28 18.00 -10.30
C ARG A 257 -9.67 16.91 -11.18
N HIS A 258 -9.76 15.64 -10.80
CA HIS A 258 -9.34 14.50 -11.63
C HIS A 258 -10.40 14.12 -12.69
N GLN A 259 -11.58 14.74 -12.66
CA GLN A 259 -12.62 14.66 -13.69
C GLN A 259 -12.20 15.53 -14.90
N THR A 260 -12.19 14.94 -16.09
CA THR A 260 -11.89 15.63 -17.36
C THR A 260 -12.97 16.68 -17.69
N PRO A 261 -12.66 17.73 -18.47
CA PRO A 261 -13.58 18.87 -18.72
C PRO A 261 -14.69 18.58 -19.74
N ASP A 262 -15.32 17.40 -19.67
CA ASP A 262 -16.57 17.09 -20.38
C ASP A 262 -17.77 16.92 -19.42
N ASP A 263 -17.57 17.04 -18.10
CA ASP A 263 -18.62 16.87 -17.09
C ASP A 263 -18.96 18.21 -16.39
N GLU A 264 -19.85 19.00 -16.98
CA GLU A 264 -20.63 19.99 -16.24
C GLU A 264 -22.12 19.69 -16.38
N THR A 265 -22.69 19.07 -15.35
CA THR A 265 -23.91 19.51 -14.65
C THR A 265 -24.35 18.43 -13.67
N ILE A 266 -24.32 18.73 -12.37
CA ILE A 266 -25.42 18.51 -11.41
C ILE A 266 -25.01 19.24 -10.12
N THR A 267 -25.77 20.28 -9.81
CA THR A 267 -25.66 21.10 -8.61
C THR A 267 -26.32 20.44 -7.40
N GLU A 268 -25.72 20.76 -6.25
CA GLU A 268 -26.06 20.54 -4.84
C GLU A 268 -27.53 20.30 -4.47
N SER A 269 -27.76 19.40 -3.50
CA SER A 269 -28.57 19.74 -2.32
C SER A 269 -28.38 18.79 -1.11
N SER A 270 -28.17 19.47 0.02
CA SER A 270 -28.54 19.17 1.41
C SER A 270 -27.79 18.10 2.22
N GLU A 271 -27.01 18.63 3.16
CA GLU A 271 -26.67 18.09 4.48
C GLU A 271 -27.93 17.64 5.26
N THR A 272 -27.82 16.57 6.05
CA THR A 272 -28.44 16.47 7.39
C THR A 272 -27.89 15.28 8.19
N GLU A 273 -27.36 15.64 9.36
CA GLU A 273 -27.37 14.94 10.67
C GLU A 273 -27.10 13.43 10.76
N ALA A 274 -25.96 13.13 11.41
CA ALA A 274 -25.65 11.85 12.00
C ALA A 274 -26.47 11.63 13.29
N ASP A 275 -27.20 10.51 13.40
CA ASP A 275 -27.29 9.81 14.68
C ASP A 275 -27.76 8.34 14.61
N SER A 276 -27.24 7.58 15.57
CA SER A 276 -27.65 6.26 16.07
C SER A 276 -27.50 5.02 15.19
N ALA A 277 -26.70 4.09 15.72
CA ALA A 277 -26.60 2.70 15.29
C ALA A 277 -27.99 2.03 15.30
N SER A 278 -28.43 1.55 14.14
CA SER A 278 -29.57 0.65 14.04
C SER A 278 -29.12 -0.71 13.51
N VAL A 279 -29.33 -1.73 14.35
CA VAL A 279 -29.24 -3.14 13.99
C VAL A 279 -30.27 -3.39 12.90
N VAL A 280 -29.82 -3.75 11.69
CA VAL A 280 -30.70 -4.00 10.55
C VAL A 280 -31.57 -5.23 10.85
N ASN A 281 -32.89 -5.03 10.86
CA ASN A 281 -33.86 -6.10 11.05
C ASN A 281 -34.01 -6.90 9.74
N LEU A 282 -33.25 -8.00 9.65
CA LEU A 282 -33.13 -8.93 8.51
C LEU A 282 -34.48 -9.40 7.93
N SER A 283 -35.51 -9.49 8.77
CA SER A 283 -36.85 -9.97 8.39
C SER A 283 -37.61 -8.99 7.48
N ALA A 284 -37.42 -7.68 7.65
CA ALA A 284 -38.03 -6.65 6.81
C ALA A 284 -37.38 -6.57 5.41
N TRP A 285 -36.09 -6.92 5.32
CA TRP A 285 -35.33 -6.89 4.07
C TRP A 285 -35.71 -8.05 3.14
N ILE A 286 -35.86 -9.27 3.68
CA ILE A 286 -36.32 -10.45 2.93
C ILE A 286 -37.73 -10.26 2.35
N GLN A 287 -38.60 -9.53 3.06
CA GLN A 287 -39.93 -9.20 2.53
C GLN A 287 -39.89 -8.13 1.43
N SER A 288 -38.92 -7.21 1.47
CA SER A 288 -38.76 -6.18 0.42
C SER A 288 -38.16 -6.74 -0.88
N THR A 289 -37.33 -7.79 -0.82
CA THR A 289 -36.75 -8.46 -1.99
C THR A 289 -37.73 -9.40 -2.69
N GLN A 290 -38.76 -9.89 -2.01
CA GLN A 290 -39.84 -10.66 -2.63
C GLN A 290 -40.93 -9.81 -3.30
N SER A 291 -40.98 -8.48 -3.05
CA SER A 291 -42.07 -7.62 -3.54
C SER A 291 -41.69 -6.53 -4.54
N LYS A 292 -40.44 -6.45 -5.02
CA LYS A 292 -40.04 -5.49 -6.06
C LYS A 292 -39.09 -6.11 -7.08
N SER A 293 -39.67 -6.68 -8.14
CA SER A 293 -39.00 -6.93 -9.42
C SER A 293 -38.68 -5.61 -10.15
N GLY A 294 -37.88 -4.75 -9.53
CA GLY A 294 -37.44 -3.49 -10.11
C GLY A 294 -36.05 -3.63 -10.73
N THR A 295 -35.98 -3.57 -12.06
CA THR A 295 -34.77 -3.59 -12.92
C THR A 295 -33.88 -2.35 -12.81
N HIS A 296 -33.95 -1.60 -11.71
CA HIS A 296 -33.28 -0.31 -11.59
C HIS A 296 -32.01 -0.41 -10.73
N LEU A 297 -30.84 -0.22 -11.36
CA LEU A 297 -29.56 -0.07 -10.67
C LEU A 297 -29.51 1.28 -9.93
N GLU A 298 -29.15 1.29 -8.66
CA GLU A 298 -29.06 2.52 -7.85
C GLU A 298 -27.93 3.43 -8.35
N LYS A 299 -26.82 2.83 -8.76
CA LYS A 299 -25.66 3.52 -9.37
C LYS A 299 -25.15 2.72 -10.55
N ARG A 300 -24.92 3.38 -11.69
CA ARG A 300 -24.45 2.74 -12.93
C ARG A 300 -22.98 2.98 -13.20
N GLU A 301 -22.51 4.20 -12.95
CA GLU A 301 -21.12 4.57 -13.11
C GLU A 301 -20.34 4.22 -11.86
N LEU A 302 -19.31 3.39 -11.98
CA LEU A 302 -18.55 2.89 -10.84
C LEU A 302 -17.05 3.12 -11.03
N ASN A 303 -16.38 3.57 -9.98
CA ASN A 303 -14.93 3.65 -9.92
C ASN A 303 -14.40 2.50 -9.07
N LEU A 304 -13.69 1.55 -9.69
CA LEU A 304 -13.17 0.36 -9.01
C LEU A 304 -11.64 0.35 -8.95
N GLY A 305 -11.08 0.15 -7.76
CA GLY A 305 -9.63 0.13 -7.55
C GLY A 305 -8.98 -1.24 -7.81
N PHE A 306 -7.76 -1.23 -8.31
CA PHE A 306 -6.92 -2.43 -8.41
C PHE A 306 -5.43 -2.13 -8.22
N ILE A 307 -4.66 -3.16 -7.86
CA ILE A 307 -3.19 -3.13 -7.81
C ILE A 307 -2.67 -3.94 -9.01
N PRO A 308 -1.60 -3.50 -9.69
CA PRO A 308 -1.05 -4.20 -10.86
C PRO A 308 -0.39 -5.54 -10.45
N LEU A 309 -1.21 -6.59 -10.36
CA LEU A 309 -0.86 -7.98 -10.08
C LEU A 309 -1.70 -8.88 -11.00
N THR A 310 -1.34 -10.15 -11.18
CA THR A 310 -2.13 -11.08 -12.00
C THR A 310 -3.54 -11.26 -11.43
N ASP A 311 -3.71 -11.19 -10.12
CA ASP A 311 -4.99 -11.28 -9.42
C ASP A 311 -5.95 -10.09 -9.66
N CYS A 312 -5.53 -9.03 -10.36
CA CYS A 312 -6.47 -8.00 -10.85
C CYS A 312 -7.27 -8.44 -12.08
N ALA A 313 -6.96 -9.62 -12.65
CA ALA A 313 -7.58 -10.14 -13.87
C ALA A 313 -9.11 -10.09 -13.87
N PRO A 314 -9.84 -10.48 -12.80
CA PRO A 314 -11.31 -10.47 -12.83
C PRO A 314 -11.90 -9.09 -13.13
N LEU A 315 -11.34 -8.02 -12.55
CA LEU A 315 -11.78 -6.64 -12.81
C LEU A 315 -11.46 -6.20 -14.24
N VAL A 316 -10.23 -6.47 -14.68
CA VAL A 316 -9.76 -6.08 -16.01
C VAL A 316 -10.55 -6.78 -17.10
N ILE A 317 -10.73 -8.10 -16.98
CA ILE A 317 -11.46 -8.90 -17.96
C ILE A 317 -12.95 -8.57 -17.93
N ALA A 318 -13.56 -8.34 -16.77
CA ALA A 318 -14.94 -7.89 -16.70
C ALA A 318 -15.17 -6.58 -17.46
N LYS A 319 -14.18 -5.67 -17.44
CA LYS A 319 -14.21 -4.42 -18.22
C LYS A 319 -14.00 -4.65 -19.71
N GLU A 320 -12.92 -5.33 -20.09
CA GLU A 320 -12.51 -5.50 -21.50
C GLU A 320 -13.44 -6.42 -22.30
N LYS A 321 -14.07 -7.39 -21.63
CA LYS A 321 -15.07 -8.28 -22.23
C LYS A 321 -16.49 -7.71 -22.20
N GLY A 322 -16.68 -6.51 -21.65
CA GLY A 322 -17.99 -5.88 -21.55
C GLY A 322 -18.94 -6.54 -20.55
N LEU A 323 -18.47 -7.42 -19.67
CA LEU A 323 -19.30 -8.13 -18.70
C LEU A 323 -19.96 -7.17 -17.69
N PHE A 324 -19.30 -6.07 -17.35
CA PHE A 324 -19.95 -4.99 -16.58
C PHE A 324 -21.07 -4.32 -17.36
N ALA A 325 -20.84 -4.02 -18.65
CA ALA A 325 -21.83 -3.38 -19.51
C ALA A 325 -23.06 -4.27 -19.76
N GLU A 326 -22.88 -5.59 -19.85
CA GLU A 326 -23.98 -6.56 -19.89
C GLU A 326 -24.90 -6.47 -18.67
N GLN A 327 -24.36 -6.06 -17.53
CA GLN A 327 -25.11 -5.86 -16.29
C GLN A 327 -25.58 -4.41 -16.12
N GLY A 328 -25.44 -3.56 -17.15
CA GLY A 328 -25.84 -2.15 -17.12
C GLY A 328 -24.88 -1.22 -16.38
N LEU A 329 -23.66 -1.67 -16.08
CA LEU A 329 -22.66 -0.93 -15.33
C LEU A 329 -21.61 -0.30 -16.25
N GLN A 330 -21.29 0.97 -15.99
CA GLN A 330 -20.21 1.71 -16.62
C GLN A 330 -19.04 1.82 -15.64
N VAL A 331 -18.12 0.87 -15.71
CA VAL A 331 -16.99 0.79 -14.77
C VAL A 331 -15.77 1.54 -15.31
N LYS A 332 -15.16 2.39 -14.49
CA LYS A 332 -13.80 2.92 -14.66
C LYS A 332 -12.87 2.21 -13.67
N LEU A 333 -11.75 1.69 -14.16
CA LEU A 333 -10.75 1.05 -13.32
C LEU A 333 -9.68 2.08 -12.91
N SER A 334 -9.42 2.16 -11.60
CA SER A 334 -8.39 3.01 -11.01
C SER A 334 -7.21 2.15 -10.60
N ARG A 335 -6.06 2.35 -11.25
CA ARG A 335 -4.80 1.71 -10.86
C ARG A 335 -4.23 2.44 -9.65
N GLU A 336 -4.05 1.72 -8.55
CA GLU A 336 -3.49 2.26 -7.32
C GLU A 336 -2.03 1.82 -7.10
N ASN A 337 -1.29 2.62 -6.34
CA ASN A 337 0.14 2.39 -6.08
C ASN A 337 0.40 1.61 -4.78
N SER A 338 -0.58 1.53 -3.88
CA SER A 338 -0.42 0.86 -2.59
C SER A 338 -1.76 0.31 -2.08
N TRP A 339 -1.68 -0.73 -1.25
CA TRP A 339 -2.85 -1.29 -0.56
C TRP A 339 -3.46 -0.33 0.47
N ALA A 340 -2.66 0.58 1.03
CA ALA A 340 -3.17 1.62 1.92
C ALA A 340 -4.08 2.60 1.14
N ASN A 341 -3.69 3.00 -0.07
CA ASN A 341 -4.50 3.87 -0.92
C ASN A 341 -5.84 3.22 -1.26
N ILE A 342 -5.86 1.92 -1.57
CA ILE A 342 -7.10 1.16 -1.82
C ILE A 342 -8.02 1.23 -0.60
N ARG A 343 -7.50 0.90 0.60
CA ARG A 343 -8.26 0.96 1.85
C ARG A 343 -8.85 2.36 2.06
N ASP A 344 -8.01 3.37 1.96
CA ASP A 344 -8.39 4.74 2.30
C ASP A 344 -9.44 5.26 1.32
N LYS A 345 -9.23 5.09 0.00
CA LYS A 345 -10.19 5.54 -1.03
C LYS A 345 -11.53 4.82 -0.99
N VAL A 346 -11.57 3.52 -0.69
CA VAL A 346 -12.85 2.81 -0.53
C VAL A 346 -13.55 3.27 0.76
N SER A 347 -12.80 3.49 1.85
CA SER A 347 -13.37 3.89 3.13
C SER A 347 -14.07 5.25 3.10
N ILE A 348 -13.62 6.17 2.23
CA ILE A 348 -14.20 7.50 2.05
C ILE A 348 -15.12 7.61 0.84
N GLY A 349 -15.39 6.50 0.13
CA GLY A 349 -16.30 6.46 -1.01
C GLY A 349 -15.75 7.03 -2.33
N MET A 350 -14.44 7.29 -2.44
CA MET A 350 -13.79 7.66 -3.71
C MET A 350 -13.73 6.50 -4.70
N LEU A 351 -13.62 5.29 -4.17
CA LEU A 351 -13.80 4.06 -4.91
C LEU A 351 -15.06 3.38 -4.40
N ASP A 352 -15.95 3.00 -5.31
CA ASP A 352 -17.17 2.26 -4.99
C ASP A 352 -16.84 0.85 -4.47
N GLY A 353 -15.72 0.30 -4.92
CA GLY A 353 -15.17 -0.97 -4.48
C GLY A 353 -13.77 -1.18 -5.04
N ALA A 354 -13.11 -2.25 -4.62
CA ALA A 354 -11.79 -2.58 -5.12
C ALA A 354 -11.44 -4.06 -4.93
N GLN A 355 -10.46 -4.51 -5.70
CA GLN A 355 -9.62 -5.64 -5.29
C GLN A 355 -8.95 -5.30 -3.96
N MET A 356 -9.05 -6.21 -2.99
CA MET A 356 -8.46 -6.07 -1.66
C MET A 356 -7.76 -7.35 -1.23
N LEU A 357 -6.83 -7.21 -0.30
CA LEU A 357 -6.27 -8.34 0.45
C LEU A 357 -7.36 -8.95 1.34
N ALA A 358 -7.52 -10.28 1.37
CA ALA A 358 -8.58 -10.96 2.12
C ALA A 358 -8.66 -10.56 3.62
N ALA A 359 -7.51 -10.24 4.22
CA ALA A 359 -7.40 -9.80 5.61
C ALA A 359 -7.74 -8.31 5.83
N MET A 360 -7.75 -7.47 4.80
CA MET A 360 -7.91 -6.02 4.93
C MET A 360 -9.31 -5.60 5.41
N PRO A 361 -10.43 -6.13 4.86
CA PRO A 361 -11.76 -5.85 5.39
C PRO A 361 -11.92 -6.29 6.87
N LEU A 362 -11.29 -7.41 7.24
CA LEU A 362 -11.33 -7.94 8.62
C LEU A 362 -10.55 -7.04 9.58
N ALA A 363 -9.36 -6.59 9.18
CA ALA A 363 -8.55 -5.66 9.97
C ALA A 363 -9.28 -4.34 10.22
N SER A 364 -9.99 -3.81 9.21
CA SER A 364 -10.85 -2.63 9.36
C SER A 364 -11.91 -2.82 10.45
N ALA A 365 -12.53 -4.01 10.53
CA ALA A 365 -13.52 -4.32 11.56
C ALA A 365 -12.91 -4.53 12.96
N CYS A 366 -11.66 -5.01 13.06
CA CYS A 366 -11.00 -5.28 14.34
C CYS A 366 -10.41 -4.03 15.01
N SER A 367 -9.93 -3.08 14.19
CA SER A 367 -9.05 -1.99 14.67
C SER A 367 -9.79 -0.92 15.48
N GLY A 368 -11.13 -0.82 15.37
CA GLY A 368 -11.89 0.32 15.87
C GLY A 368 -11.44 1.67 15.28
N SER A 369 -10.59 1.65 14.25
CA SER A 369 -9.97 2.82 13.62
C SER A 369 -11.01 3.59 12.80
N PRO A 370 -10.93 4.93 12.71
CA PRO A 370 -11.89 5.73 11.95
C PRO A 370 -11.76 5.42 10.46
N GLY A 371 -12.71 4.65 9.93
CA GLY A 371 -12.85 4.32 8.52
C GLY A 371 -14.17 3.59 8.33
N ALA A 372 -14.83 3.77 7.17
CA ALA A 372 -16.10 3.09 6.93
C ALA A 372 -15.89 1.56 7.03
N PRO A 373 -16.71 0.84 7.83
CA PRO A 373 -16.65 -0.62 7.90
C PRO A 373 -16.72 -1.22 6.49
N MET A 374 -15.83 -2.15 6.17
CA MET A 374 -15.81 -2.81 4.87
C MET A 374 -16.41 -4.21 4.94
N ILE A 375 -16.98 -4.66 3.82
CA ILE A 375 -17.44 -6.03 3.64
C ILE A 375 -16.87 -6.62 2.35
N THR A 376 -16.87 -7.94 2.25
CA THR A 376 -16.67 -8.66 1.01
C THR A 376 -17.71 -9.75 0.83
N SER A 377 -18.08 -9.99 -0.41
CA SER A 377 -19.02 -11.04 -0.80
C SER A 377 -18.46 -11.95 -1.88
N MET A 378 -17.19 -11.85 -2.24
CA MET A 378 -16.56 -12.83 -3.12
C MET A 378 -15.04 -12.79 -2.97
N SER A 379 -14.44 -13.97 -3.09
CA SER A 379 -13.02 -14.09 -3.37
C SER A 379 -12.78 -13.96 -4.88
N LEU A 380 -11.68 -13.31 -5.26
CA LEU A 380 -11.30 -13.09 -6.66
C LEU A 380 -10.49 -14.25 -7.21
N ASP A 381 -9.69 -14.89 -6.35
CA ASP A 381 -8.75 -15.94 -6.71
C ASP A 381 -8.26 -16.73 -5.49
N LEU A 382 -7.66 -17.88 -5.78
CA LEU A 382 -6.83 -18.65 -4.84
C LEU A 382 -5.39 -18.68 -5.35
N ASN A 383 -4.45 -18.76 -4.41
CA ASN A 383 -3.00 -18.90 -4.66
C ASN A 383 -2.35 -17.65 -5.28
N GLY A 384 -1.39 -17.80 -6.20
CA GLY A 384 -0.81 -16.69 -6.97
C GLY A 384 0.38 -15.92 -6.37
N ASN A 385 0.82 -16.24 -5.14
CA ASN A 385 2.01 -15.63 -4.55
C ASN A 385 3.24 -16.53 -4.56
N GLY A 386 4.41 -15.92 -4.37
CA GLY A 386 5.69 -16.58 -4.13
C GLY A 386 6.47 -15.97 -2.96
N ILE A 387 7.46 -16.71 -2.46
CA ILE A 387 8.51 -16.24 -1.56
C ILE A 387 9.83 -16.30 -2.32
N THR A 388 10.43 -15.14 -2.56
CA THR A 388 11.67 -15.01 -3.33
C THR A 388 12.76 -14.40 -2.47
N VAL A 389 13.97 -14.98 -2.52
CA VAL A 389 15.17 -14.41 -1.89
C VAL A 389 16.14 -13.93 -2.96
N SER A 390 17.04 -13.02 -2.60
CA SER A 390 18.08 -12.57 -3.54
C SER A 390 19.03 -13.72 -3.88
N LYS A 391 19.67 -13.66 -5.06
CA LYS A 391 20.70 -14.64 -5.45
C LYS A 391 21.84 -14.73 -4.44
N GLU A 392 22.18 -13.63 -3.77
CA GLU A 392 23.17 -13.62 -2.70
C GLU A 392 22.75 -14.51 -1.53
N ILE A 393 21.55 -14.30 -1.02
CA ILE A 393 21.02 -15.10 0.09
C ILE A 393 20.87 -16.56 -0.32
N TYR A 394 20.36 -16.82 -1.53
CA TYR A 394 20.23 -18.18 -2.03
C TYR A 394 21.58 -18.90 -2.12
N ARG A 395 22.64 -18.23 -2.58
CA ARG A 395 23.99 -18.82 -2.61
C ARG A 395 24.49 -19.15 -1.21
N ARG A 396 24.23 -18.28 -0.22
CA ARG A 396 24.57 -18.56 1.18
C ARG A 396 23.79 -19.76 1.71
N MET A 397 22.51 -19.88 1.37
CA MET A 397 21.69 -21.04 1.72
C MET A 397 22.27 -22.33 1.12
N GLN A 398 22.74 -22.30 -0.13
CA GLN A 398 23.39 -23.46 -0.78
C GLN A 398 24.71 -23.88 -0.13
N GLN A 399 25.36 -23.00 0.64
CA GLN A 399 26.60 -23.29 1.36
C GLN A 399 26.34 -23.87 2.75
N THR A 400 25.09 -23.88 3.21
CA THR A 400 24.71 -24.52 4.47
C THR A 400 24.82 -26.04 4.37
N ALA A 401 24.80 -26.72 5.52
CA ALA A 401 24.85 -28.18 5.57
C ALA A 401 23.49 -28.85 5.23
N GLU A 402 22.47 -28.06 4.86
CA GLU A 402 21.12 -28.56 4.59
C GLU A 402 21.03 -29.25 3.22
N PRO A 403 20.70 -30.55 3.17
CA PRO A 403 20.72 -31.31 1.93
C PRO A 403 19.49 -31.11 1.02
N ALA A 404 18.38 -30.57 1.53
CA ALA A 404 17.08 -30.56 0.84
C ALA A 404 16.50 -29.15 0.65
N LEU A 405 17.29 -28.24 0.06
CA LEU A 405 16.92 -26.84 -0.18
C LEU A 405 15.65 -26.67 -1.01
N GLU A 406 15.31 -27.64 -1.86
CA GLU A 406 14.12 -27.67 -2.69
C GLU A 406 12.82 -27.92 -1.90
N THR A 407 12.92 -28.38 -0.65
CA THR A 407 11.75 -28.57 0.22
C THR A 407 11.48 -27.32 1.04
N LEU A 408 10.22 -27.07 1.42
CA LEU A 408 9.87 -25.94 2.29
C LEU A 408 10.55 -26.00 3.66
N ALA A 409 10.65 -27.20 4.24
CA ALA A 409 11.30 -27.40 5.53
C ALA A 409 12.83 -27.22 5.42
N GLY A 410 13.45 -27.72 4.34
CA GLY A 410 14.88 -27.58 4.11
C GLY A 410 15.27 -26.14 3.79
N SER A 411 14.62 -25.47 2.83
CA SER A 411 14.85 -24.03 2.57
C SER A 411 14.68 -23.18 3.83
N GLY A 412 13.67 -23.48 4.66
CA GLY A 412 13.48 -22.81 5.95
C GLY A 412 14.66 -23.00 6.92
N ARG A 413 15.16 -24.24 7.07
CA ARG A 413 16.35 -24.54 7.90
C ARG A 413 17.62 -23.89 7.37
N ALA A 414 17.83 -23.92 6.05
CA ALA A 414 18.96 -23.26 5.41
C ALA A 414 18.93 -21.75 5.63
N LEU A 415 17.76 -21.10 5.48
CA LEU A 415 17.62 -19.68 5.77
C LEU A 415 17.88 -19.36 7.25
N LYS A 416 17.41 -20.23 8.17
CA LYS A 416 17.69 -20.08 9.60
C LYS A 416 19.19 -20.07 9.89
N GLN A 417 19.94 -21.03 9.33
CA GLN A 417 21.38 -21.08 9.47
C GLN A 417 22.05 -19.80 8.93
N VAL A 418 21.60 -19.30 7.77
CA VAL A 418 22.12 -18.04 7.19
C VAL A 418 21.85 -16.84 8.11
N ILE A 419 20.69 -16.78 8.78
CA ILE A 419 20.36 -15.72 9.75
C ILE A 419 21.26 -15.79 10.98
N GLU A 420 21.49 -17.00 11.50
CA GLU A 420 22.35 -17.25 12.67
C GLU A 420 23.82 -16.87 12.37
N GLU A 421 24.37 -17.34 11.24
CA GLU A 421 25.71 -16.96 10.77
C GLU A 421 25.85 -15.45 10.60
N ASN A 422 24.83 -14.79 10.04
CA ASN A 422 24.82 -13.35 9.87
C ASN A 422 24.84 -12.60 11.21
N ARG A 423 24.12 -13.12 12.21
CA ARG A 423 24.11 -12.59 13.58
C ARG A 423 25.46 -12.79 14.27
N GLU A 424 26.07 -13.97 14.15
CA GLU A 424 27.40 -14.27 14.70
C GLU A 424 28.50 -13.41 14.09
N ALA A 425 28.39 -13.08 12.80
CA ALA A 425 29.28 -12.15 12.10
C ALA A 425 29.06 -10.67 12.48
N GLY A 426 28.10 -10.37 13.37
CA GLY A 426 27.75 -8.99 13.76
C GLY A 426 27.00 -8.20 12.68
N GLY A 427 26.40 -8.88 11.70
CA GLY A 427 25.60 -8.29 10.64
C GLY A 427 24.22 -7.81 11.10
N ASN A 428 23.63 -6.88 10.35
CA ASN A 428 22.25 -6.45 10.56
C ASN A 428 21.27 -7.58 10.23
N ARG A 429 20.11 -7.63 10.91
CA ARG A 429 19.02 -8.56 10.57
C ARG A 429 18.67 -8.47 9.08
N LEU A 430 18.44 -9.62 8.47
CA LEU A 430 18.01 -9.69 7.07
C LEU A 430 16.66 -8.99 6.91
N MET A 431 16.53 -8.15 5.90
CA MET A 431 15.29 -7.39 5.65
C MET A 431 14.43 -8.13 4.65
N PHE A 432 13.21 -8.52 5.03
CA PHE A 432 12.24 -9.13 4.12
C PHE A 432 11.05 -8.20 3.90
N ALA A 433 10.56 -8.13 2.67
CA ALA A 433 9.39 -7.31 2.33
C ALA A 433 8.10 -8.12 2.19
N THR A 434 7.00 -7.49 2.58
CA THR A 434 5.64 -7.90 2.26
C THR A 434 4.88 -6.69 1.73
N VAL A 435 3.67 -6.88 1.22
CA VAL A 435 2.91 -5.81 0.55
C VAL A 435 2.09 -4.95 1.51
N PHE A 436 1.70 -5.52 2.65
CA PHE A 436 0.88 -4.86 3.69
C PHE A 436 0.87 -5.72 4.97
N PRO A 437 0.75 -5.13 6.18
CA PRO A 437 0.78 -5.91 7.43
C PRO A 437 -0.39 -6.89 7.60
N TYR A 438 -1.57 -6.54 7.09
CA TYR A 438 -2.77 -7.37 7.10
C TYR A 438 -2.97 -8.00 5.71
N SER A 439 -2.17 -9.02 5.39
CA SER A 439 -2.15 -9.62 4.06
C SER A 439 -1.80 -11.10 4.08
N SER A 440 -2.31 -11.86 3.11
CA SER A 440 -1.94 -13.27 2.90
C SER A 440 -0.42 -13.43 2.73
N HIS A 441 0.22 -12.53 1.99
CA HIS A 441 1.68 -12.46 1.84
C HIS A 441 2.42 -12.44 3.18
N ASN A 442 2.01 -11.56 4.11
CA ASN A 442 2.62 -11.47 5.43
C ASN A 442 2.38 -12.75 6.24
N TYR A 443 1.16 -13.28 6.24
CA TYR A 443 0.84 -14.47 7.02
C TYR A 443 1.48 -15.74 6.47
N LEU A 444 1.57 -15.92 5.15
CA LEU A 444 2.26 -17.04 4.51
C LEU A 444 3.76 -17.00 4.78
N LEU A 445 4.40 -15.83 4.63
CA LEU A 445 5.82 -15.67 4.95
C LEU A 445 6.09 -15.99 6.42
N ARG A 446 5.28 -15.43 7.33
CA ARG A 446 5.36 -15.71 8.77
C ARG A 446 5.11 -17.19 9.08
N TYR A 447 4.16 -17.82 8.39
CA TYR A 447 3.85 -19.23 8.57
C TYR A 447 5.06 -20.11 8.23
N TRP A 448 5.63 -19.93 7.02
CA TRP A 448 6.82 -20.65 6.58
C TRP A 448 8.04 -20.42 7.49
N LEU A 449 8.34 -19.17 7.83
CA LEU A 449 9.45 -18.83 8.74
C LEU A 449 9.26 -19.47 10.13
N SER A 450 8.05 -19.36 10.69
CA SER A 450 7.75 -19.89 12.03
C SER A 450 7.86 -21.40 12.11
N ALA A 451 7.51 -22.12 11.04
CA ALA A 451 7.65 -23.57 10.94
C ALA A 451 9.11 -24.01 10.91
N ALA A 452 10.02 -23.16 10.40
CA ALA A 452 11.47 -23.34 10.51
C ALA A 452 12.03 -22.91 11.89
N GLY A 453 11.18 -22.40 12.78
CA GLY A 453 11.58 -21.86 14.08
C GLY A 453 12.34 -20.54 13.97
N ILE A 454 12.04 -19.73 12.94
CA ILE A 454 12.49 -18.35 12.79
C ILE A 454 11.37 -17.44 13.29
N ASP A 455 11.68 -16.56 14.24
CA ASP A 455 10.75 -15.53 14.71
C ASP A 455 10.77 -14.33 13.75
N PRO A 456 9.67 -14.06 13.02
CA PRO A 456 9.63 -13.00 12.02
C PRO A 456 9.75 -11.57 12.58
N ASP A 457 9.51 -11.37 13.88
CA ASP A 457 9.61 -10.05 14.52
C ASP A 457 10.96 -9.86 15.27
N ARG A 458 11.65 -10.96 15.60
CA ARG A 458 12.94 -10.94 16.31
C ARG A 458 14.13 -11.27 15.43
N ASP A 459 14.04 -12.30 14.61
CA ASP A 459 15.19 -12.86 13.88
C ASP A 459 15.47 -12.14 12.56
N ILE A 460 14.44 -11.59 11.93
CA ILE A 460 14.53 -10.78 10.72
C ILE A 460 13.92 -9.39 10.93
N GLN A 461 14.02 -8.53 9.91
CA GLN A 461 13.28 -7.27 9.85
C GLN A 461 12.25 -7.34 8.73
N LEU A 462 10.97 -7.25 9.07
CA LEU A 462 9.90 -7.13 8.08
C LEU A 462 9.62 -5.68 7.72
N THR A 463 9.47 -5.41 6.42
CA THR A 463 9.10 -4.09 5.89
C THR A 463 7.96 -4.20 4.88
N VAL A 464 7.31 -3.07 4.59
CA VAL A 464 6.24 -2.96 3.59
C VAL A 464 6.78 -2.29 2.34
N VAL A 465 6.66 -2.96 1.20
CA VAL A 465 7.08 -2.44 -0.11
C VAL A 465 5.91 -2.60 -1.10
N PRO A 466 5.57 -1.56 -1.89
CA PRO A 466 4.60 -1.69 -2.96
C PRO A 466 5.01 -2.79 -3.97
N PRO A 467 4.09 -3.65 -4.44
CA PRO A 467 4.44 -4.76 -5.33
C PRO A 467 5.30 -4.37 -6.55
N PRO A 468 5.00 -3.28 -7.29
CA PRO A 468 5.82 -2.89 -8.45
C PRO A 468 7.25 -2.47 -8.12
N GLN A 469 7.55 -2.24 -6.85
CA GLN A 469 8.88 -1.83 -6.39
C GLN A 469 9.70 -2.99 -5.80
N MET A 470 9.11 -4.18 -5.63
CA MET A 470 9.78 -5.33 -4.99
C MET A 470 11.09 -5.70 -5.69
N VAL A 471 11.06 -5.81 -7.02
CA VAL A 471 12.24 -6.19 -7.82
C VAL A 471 13.34 -5.14 -7.73
N ASN A 472 12.99 -3.85 -7.77
CA ASN A 472 13.92 -2.74 -7.62
C ASN A 472 14.62 -2.75 -6.25
N TYR A 473 13.86 -3.03 -5.18
CA TYR A 473 14.39 -3.10 -3.82
C TYR A 473 15.31 -4.31 -3.63
N LEU A 474 14.98 -5.45 -4.25
CA LEU A 474 15.84 -6.64 -4.25
C LEU A 474 17.14 -6.35 -4.98
N GLN A 475 17.07 -5.75 -6.17
CA GLN A 475 18.23 -5.37 -6.99
C GLN A 475 19.15 -4.39 -6.26
N ALA A 476 18.57 -3.41 -5.54
CA ALA A 476 19.32 -2.44 -4.77
C ALA A 476 19.95 -3.03 -3.49
N GLY A 477 19.68 -4.29 -3.16
CA GLY A 477 20.16 -4.95 -1.94
C GLY A 477 19.54 -4.39 -0.65
N VAL A 478 18.44 -3.63 -0.76
CA VAL A 478 17.72 -3.09 0.39
C VAL A 478 16.98 -4.21 1.13
N ILE A 479 16.42 -5.14 0.36
CA ILE A 479 15.74 -6.33 0.89
C ILE A 479 16.51 -7.59 0.48
N SER A 480 16.53 -8.55 1.40
CA SER A 480 17.13 -9.88 1.26
C SER A 480 16.16 -10.89 0.63
N GLY A 481 14.86 -10.61 0.70
CA GLY A 481 13.80 -11.39 0.07
C GLY A 481 12.43 -10.73 0.26
N PHE A 482 11.40 -11.32 -0.33
CA PHE A 482 10.03 -10.82 -0.22
C PHE A 482 8.99 -11.93 -0.40
N CYS A 483 7.75 -11.64 0.00
CA CYS A 483 6.57 -12.37 -0.41
C CYS A 483 5.58 -11.44 -1.12
N VAL A 484 5.22 -11.77 -2.35
CA VAL A 484 4.37 -10.94 -3.23
C VAL A 484 3.59 -11.82 -4.22
N GLY A 485 2.44 -11.33 -4.69
CA GLY A 485 1.73 -11.89 -5.84
C GLY A 485 2.48 -11.74 -7.16
N GLU A 486 2.14 -12.55 -8.14
CA GLU A 486 2.65 -12.42 -9.52
C GLU A 486 2.26 -11.09 -10.17
N PRO A 487 3.08 -10.54 -11.09
CA PRO A 487 4.20 -11.18 -11.82
C PRO A 487 5.59 -11.00 -11.17
N TRP A 488 5.69 -10.42 -9.98
CA TRP A 488 6.94 -9.85 -9.48
C TRP A 488 7.98 -10.90 -9.06
N ASN A 489 7.57 -12.11 -8.65
CA ASN A 489 8.52 -13.20 -8.37
C ASN A 489 9.13 -13.71 -9.68
N THR A 490 8.30 -13.96 -10.70
CA THR A 490 8.77 -14.36 -12.04
C THR A 490 9.72 -13.32 -12.62
N LEU A 491 9.40 -12.04 -12.52
CA LEU A 491 10.27 -10.97 -13.01
C LEU A 491 11.64 -10.98 -12.32
N ALA A 492 11.67 -11.13 -10.98
CA ALA A 492 12.94 -11.24 -10.24
C ALA A 492 13.78 -12.46 -10.66
N VAL A 493 13.13 -13.58 -11.02
CA VAL A 493 13.80 -14.79 -11.51
C VAL A 493 14.34 -14.57 -12.92
N VAL A 494 13.53 -14.04 -13.85
CA VAL A 494 13.92 -13.81 -15.25
C VAL A 494 15.08 -12.80 -15.35
N ASP A 495 15.05 -11.75 -14.52
CA ASP A 495 16.13 -10.75 -14.43
C ASP A 495 17.39 -11.27 -13.69
N ASP A 496 17.38 -12.53 -13.25
CA ASP A 496 18.47 -13.20 -12.50
C ASP A 496 18.83 -12.50 -11.17
N LEU A 497 17.86 -11.82 -10.56
CA LEU A 497 18.03 -11.08 -9.30
C LEU A 497 17.71 -11.93 -8.08
N GLY A 498 16.76 -12.86 -8.23
CA GLY A 498 16.25 -13.69 -7.15
C GLY A 498 16.10 -15.16 -7.50
N HIS A 499 15.84 -15.95 -6.46
CA HIS A 499 15.44 -17.35 -6.53
C HIS A 499 14.16 -17.51 -5.70
N THR A 500 13.12 -18.09 -6.30
CA THR A 500 11.87 -18.36 -5.59
C THR A 500 12.03 -19.65 -4.79
N LEU A 501 11.77 -19.60 -3.49
CA LEU A 501 11.88 -20.75 -2.58
C LEU A 501 10.57 -21.54 -2.49
N ALA A 502 9.45 -20.84 -2.62
CA ALA A 502 8.13 -21.39 -2.37
C ALA A 502 7.07 -20.64 -3.16
N THR A 503 6.06 -21.34 -3.65
CA THR A 503 4.78 -20.73 -4.01
C THR A 503 3.82 -20.79 -2.83
N SER A 504 2.82 -19.92 -2.82
CA SER A 504 1.74 -19.97 -1.83
C SER A 504 1.01 -21.31 -1.84
N TYR A 505 0.83 -21.92 -3.03
CA TYR A 505 0.25 -23.25 -3.16
C TYR A 505 1.08 -24.32 -2.45
N ASP A 506 2.42 -24.21 -2.46
CA ASP A 506 3.28 -25.17 -1.75
C ASP A 506 3.08 -25.07 -0.22
N ILE A 507 2.78 -23.87 0.31
CA ILE A 507 2.59 -23.62 1.75
C ILE A 507 1.19 -24.04 2.22
N TRP A 508 0.16 -23.64 1.48
CA TRP A 508 -1.23 -23.99 1.72
C TRP A 508 -1.91 -24.13 0.35
N ASN A 509 -2.31 -25.36 0.01
CA ASN A 509 -2.97 -25.63 -1.26
C ASN A 509 -4.31 -24.88 -1.33
N ASN A 510 -4.58 -24.21 -2.45
CA ASN A 510 -5.85 -23.52 -2.72
C ASN A 510 -6.27 -22.54 -1.62
N HIS A 511 -5.30 -21.80 -1.09
CA HIS A 511 -5.52 -20.83 -0.03
C HIS A 511 -6.22 -19.55 -0.56
N PRO A 512 -7.03 -18.88 0.27
CA PRO A 512 -7.72 -17.64 -0.10
C PRO A 512 -6.75 -16.47 -0.28
N GLU A 513 -6.85 -15.75 -1.40
CA GLU A 513 -5.93 -14.65 -1.69
C GLU A 513 -6.60 -13.27 -1.72
N LYS A 514 -7.12 -12.82 -2.87
CA LYS A 514 -7.77 -11.51 -2.96
C LYS A 514 -9.27 -11.64 -2.87
N VAL A 515 -9.90 -10.56 -2.40
CA VAL A 515 -11.35 -10.43 -2.31
C VAL A 515 -11.79 -9.16 -3.01
N PHE A 516 -13.05 -9.11 -3.44
CA PHE A 516 -13.65 -7.85 -3.85
C PHE A 516 -14.29 -7.17 -2.63
N GLY A 517 -13.75 -6.04 -2.22
CA GLY A 517 -14.18 -5.29 -1.04
C GLY A 517 -14.92 -4.01 -1.39
N VAL A 518 -15.95 -3.69 -0.61
CA VAL A 518 -16.73 -2.45 -0.69
C VAL A 518 -16.97 -1.90 0.71
N ALA A 519 -17.29 -0.61 0.82
CA ALA A 519 -17.81 -0.07 2.07
C ALA A 519 -19.17 -0.71 2.40
N SER A 520 -19.38 -1.07 3.66
CA SER A 520 -20.62 -1.68 4.16
C SER A 520 -21.82 -0.76 3.94
N SER A 521 -21.64 0.55 4.09
CA SER A 521 -22.68 1.55 3.82
C SER A 521 -23.03 1.59 2.35
N TRP A 522 -22.03 1.53 1.46
CA TRP A 522 -22.22 1.53 0.02
C TRP A 522 -23.01 0.31 -0.46
N ALA A 523 -22.68 -0.89 0.04
CA ALA A 523 -23.42 -2.10 -0.29
C ALA A 523 -24.87 -2.07 0.21
N ALA A 524 -25.11 -1.42 1.35
CA ALA A 524 -26.46 -1.27 1.90
C ALA A 524 -27.32 -0.29 1.09
N THR A 525 -26.71 0.76 0.51
CA THR A 525 -27.43 1.77 -0.30
C THR A 525 -27.52 1.41 -1.78
N HIS A 526 -26.67 0.50 -2.29
CA HIS A 526 -26.65 0.08 -3.70
C HIS A 526 -26.75 -1.45 -3.89
N PRO A 527 -27.74 -2.14 -3.30
CA PRO A 527 -27.80 -3.60 -3.32
C PRO A 527 -27.98 -4.18 -4.73
N ASN A 528 -28.77 -3.58 -5.62
CA ASN A 528 -28.95 -4.10 -6.98
C ASN A 528 -27.71 -3.86 -7.85
N THR A 529 -27.08 -2.69 -7.73
CA THR A 529 -25.79 -2.42 -8.36
C THR A 529 -24.70 -3.37 -7.87
N TYR A 530 -24.64 -3.65 -6.57
CA TYR A 530 -23.67 -4.59 -6.02
C TYR A 530 -23.91 -6.01 -6.54
N GLN A 531 -25.17 -6.42 -6.60
CA GLN A 531 -25.59 -7.70 -7.17
C GLN A 531 -25.17 -7.86 -8.64
N ALA A 532 -25.44 -6.84 -9.46
CA ALA A 532 -25.02 -6.76 -10.86
C ALA A 532 -23.49 -6.85 -11.02
N LEU A 533 -22.75 -6.16 -10.15
CA LEU A 533 -21.30 -6.18 -10.14
C LEU A 533 -20.74 -7.59 -9.82
N LEU A 534 -21.29 -8.26 -8.80
CA LEU A 534 -20.87 -9.63 -8.44
C LEU A 534 -21.11 -10.61 -9.59
N ILE A 535 -22.25 -10.51 -10.30
CA ILE A 535 -22.54 -11.35 -11.47
C ILE A 535 -21.49 -11.14 -12.57
N ALA A 536 -21.13 -9.89 -12.88
CA ALA A 536 -20.10 -9.60 -13.88
C ALA A 536 -18.73 -10.16 -13.50
N LEU A 537 -18.34 -10.02 -12.22
CA LEU A 537 -17.06 -10.53 -11.73
C LEU A 537 -17.01 -12.06 -11.70
N ILE A 538 -18.09 -12.74 -11.30
CA ILE A 538 -18.16 -14.22 -11.32
C ILE A 538 -18.02 -14.74 -12.76
N LYS A 539 -18.72 -14.12 -13.73
CA LYS A 539 -18.55 -14.47 -15.16
C LYS A 539 -17.10 -14.26 -15.62
N ALA A 540 -16.45 -13.18 -15.19
CA ALA A 540 -15.06 -12.91 -15.55
C ALA A 540 -14.12 -13.99 -14.97
N CYS A 541 -14.30 -14.35 -13.70
CA CYS A 541 -13.57 -15.45 -13.05
C CYS A 541 -13.74 -16.78 -13.80
N GLN A 542 -14.98 -17.16 -14.17
CA GLN A 542 -15.24 -18.35 -14.98
C GLN A 542 -14.53 -18.32 -16.33
N TRP A 543 -14.56 -17.17 -17.01
CA TRP A 543 -13.94 -17.00 -18.32
C TRP A 543 -12.41 -17.07 -18.24
N ILE A 544 -11.81 -16.44 -17.22
CA ILE A 544 -10.36 -16.47 -16.99
C ILE A 544 -9.89 -17.89 -16.70
N ASP A 545 -10.65 -18.65 -15.92
CA ASP A 545 -10.19 -19.96 -15.44
C ASP A 545 -10.21 -21.06 -16.51
N ASP A 546 -10.81 -20.80 -17.68
CA ASP A 546 -10.66 -21.63 -18.87
C ASP A 546 -9.25 -21.45 -19.47
N ALA A 547 -8.50 -22.55 -19.55
CA ALA A 547 -7.13 -22.58 -20.06
C ALA A 547 -7.00 -22.01 -21.48
N GLN A 548 -8.03 -22.10 -22.32
CA GLN A 548 -8.02 -21.55 -23.69
C GLN A 548 -7.95 -20.02 -23.71
N ASN A 549 -8.45 -19.37 -22.65
CA ASN A 549 -8.53 -17.92 -22.55
C ASN A 549 -7.29 -17.29 -21.90
N ARG A 550 -6.50 -18.06 -21.13
CA ARG A 550 -5.40 -17.54 -20.31
C ARG A 550 -4.35 -16.76 -21.11
N LYS A 551 -4.03 -17.18 -22.33
CA LYS A 551 -3.09 -16.44 -23.20
C LYS A 551 -3.61 -15.03 -23.54
N GLN A 552 -4.90 -14.93 -23.86
CA GLN A 552 -5.53 -13.63 -24.11
C GLN A 552 -5.60 -12.78 -22.84
N VAL A 553 -5.79 -13.39 -21.66
CA VAL A 553 -5.71 -12.67 -20.38
C VAL A 553 -4.34 -12.02 -20.21
N CYS A 554 -3.25 -12.76 -20.46
CA CYS A 554 -1.88 -12.23 -20.38
C CYS A 554 -1.65 -11.07 -21.35
N GLU A 555 -2.11 -11.19 -22.60
CA GLU A 555 -2.03 -10.12 -23.60
C GLU A 555 -2.72 -8.84 -23.09
N ILE A 556 -3.94 -8.95 -22.56
CA ILE A 556 -4.68 -7.81 -22.01
C ILE A 556 -3.94 -7.21 -20.81
N LEU A 557 -3.54 -8.02 -19.84
CA LEU A 557 -2.87 -7.55 -18.61
C LEU A 557 -1.51 -6.90 -18.88
N SER A 558 -0.81 -7.31 -19.94
CA SER A 558 0.49 -6.75 -20.34
C SER A 558 0.43 -5.27 -20.74
N GLN A 559 -0.77 -4.75 -21.07
CA GLN A 559 -0.93 -3.38 -21.53
C GLN A 559 -0.59 -2.34 -20.46
N GLY A 560 -0.07 -1.18 -20.89
CA GLY A 560 0.44 -0.13 -20.00
C GLY A 560 -0.55 0.39 -18.96
N ARG A 561 -1.85 0.34 -19.27
CA ARG A 561 -2.94 0.75 -18.37
C ARG A 561 -3.24 -0.25 -17.24
N TYR A 562 -2.70 -1.47 -17.30
CA TYR A 562 -2.93 -2.54 -16.33
C TYR A 562 -1.64 -2.91 -15.59
N VAL A 563 -1.10 -4.12 -15.81
CA VAL A 563 0.08 -4.61 -15.08
C VAL A 563 1.36 -4.02 -15.67
N ASN A 564 1.41 -3.83 -16.99
CA ASN A 564 2.53 -3.24 -17.72
C ASN A 564 3.85 -4.01 -17.56
N VAL A 565 3.80 -5.32 -17.81
CA VAL A 565 4.99 -6.19 -17.92
C VAL A 565 4.91 -6.99 -19.22
N PRO A 566 6.04 -7.49 -19.76
CA PRO A 566 6.00 -8.31 -20.97
C PRO A 566 5.07 -9.51 -20.83
N GLN A 567 4.29 -9.80 -21.88
CA GLN A 567 3.31 -10.90 -21.89
C GLN A 567 3.94 -12.24 -21.48
N GLU A 568 5.16 -12.53 -21.94
CA GLU A 568 5.89 -13.76 -21.63
C GLU A 568 6.12 -13.96 -20.12
N ILE A 569 6.25 -12.88 -19.35
CA ILE A 569 6.39 -12.94 -17.89
C ILE A 569 5.07 -13.36 -17.23
N LEU A 570 3.94 -12.84 -17.73
CA LEU A 570 2.61 -13.21 -17.22
C LEU A 570 2.27 -14.66 -17.59
N GLU A 571 2.64 -15.10 -18.79
CA GLU A 571 2.39 -16.47 -19.26
C GLU A 571 3.06 -17.53 -18.39
N GLN A 572 4.22 -17.23 -17.80
CA GLN A 572 4.95 -18.15 -16.93
C GLN A 572 4.26 -18.49 -15.60
N SER A 573 3.22 -17.74 -15.20
CA SER A 573 2.40 -18.06 -14.02
C SER A 573 0.94 -18.36 -14.39
N MET A 574 0.39 -17.65 -15.38
CA MET A 574 -1.01 -17.74 -15.74
C MET A 574 -1.37 -18.96 -16.60
N LEU A 575 -0.39 -19.62 -17.22
CA LEU A 575 -0.59 -20.82 -18.06
C LEU A 575 -0.40 -22.14 -17.28
N GLY A 576 -0.38 -22.10 -15.95
CA GLY A 576 -0.24 -23.31 -15.12
C GLY A 576 1.18 -23.85 -15.08
N THR A 577 2.17 -22.98 -15.28
CA THR A 577 3.58 -23.27 -15.05
C THR A 577 4.14 -22.30 -14.01
N PHE A 578 5.35 -22.56 -13.52
CA PHE A 578 6.08 -21.62 -12.69
C PHE A 578 7.59 -21.87 -12.80
N GLN A 579 8.41 -20.82 -12.80
CA GLN A 579 9.87 -20.93 -12.85
C GLN A 579 10.50 -20.47 -11.54
N PHE A 580 11.19 -21.37 -10.84
CA PHE A 580 11.83 -21.08 -9.55
C PHE A 580 13.22 -20.44 -9.69
N ASP A 581 13.94 -20.80 -10.75
CA ASP A 581 15.26 -20.26 -11.09
C ASP A 581 15.41 -20.09 -12.61
N LYS A 582 16.12 -19.04 -13.03
CA LYS A 582 16.41 -18.75 -14.44
C LYS A 582 17.09 -19.91 -15.17
N GLN A 583 17.90 -20.68 -14.46
CA GLN A 583 18.68 -21.80 -15.00
C GLN A 583 17.88 -23.10 -15.06
N GLN A 584 16.69 -23.13 -14.45
CA GLN A 584 15.80 -24.29 -14.43
C GLN A 584 14.67 -24.09 -15.44
N ALA A 585 14.18 -25.19 -16.01
CA ALA A 585 12.98 -25.14 -16.83
C ALA A 585 11.75 -24.82 -15.98
N PRO A 586 10.74 -24.10 -16.50
CA PRO A 586 9.45 -23.95 -15.84
C PRO A 586 8.85 -25.32 -15.52
N VAL A 587 8.29 -25.46 -14.33
CA VAL A 587 7.62 -26.68 -13.87
C VAL A 587 6.11 -26.53 -13.92
N GLU A 588 5.40 -27.65 -14.09
CA GLU A 588 3.95 -27.65 -14.09
C GLU A 588 3.40 -27.31 -12.69
N ARG A 589 2.48 -26.35 -12.67
CA ARG A 589 1.75 -25.85 -11.52
C ARG A 589 0.34 -25.43 -11.97
N ALA A 590 -0.47 -26.41 -12.35
CA ALA A 590 -1.81 -26.18 -12.90
C ALA A 590 -2.72 -25.31 -12.01
N ASP A 591 -2.54 -25.40 -10.69
CA ASP A 591 -3.34 -24.67 -9.69
C ASP A 591 -2.57 -23.46 -9.10
N PHE A 592 -1.51 -22.97 -9.76
CA PHE A 592 -0.77 -21.78 -9.29
C PHE A 592 -1.65 -20.53 -9.19
N ASN A 593 -2.55 -20.32 -10.16
CA ASN A 593 -3.61 -19.31 -10.10
C ASN A 593 -4.96 -19.97 -10.39
N VAL A 594 -5.88 -19.97 -9.42
CA VAL A 594 -7.24 -20.49 -9.61
C VAL A 594 -8.24 -19.36 -9.45
N PHE A 595 -8.98 -19.04 -10.52
CA PHE A 595 -9.93 -17.92 -10.49
C PHE A 595 -11.38 -18.35 -10.24
N ASN A 596 -11.77 -19.61 -10.49
CA ASN A 596 -13.16 -20.05 -10.33
C ASN A 596 -13.33 -21.50 -9.84
N ARG A 597 -12.48 -22.44 -10.27
CA ARG A 597 -12.52 -23.85 -9.82
C ARG A 597 -12.47 -23.95 -8.29
N TYR A 598 -12.91 -25.09 -7.77
CA TYR A 598 -12.83 -25.41 -6.33
C TYR A 598 -13.60 -24.44 -5.42
N SER A 599 -14.67 -23.83 -5.95
CA SER A 599 -15.43 -22.79 -5.26
C SER A 599 -14.54 -21.59 -4.86
N ALA A 600 -13.54 -21.26 -5.67
CA ALA A 600 -12.59 -20.18 -5.43
C ALA A 600 -13.25 -18.85 -5.10
N ASN A 601 -14.40 -18.54 -5.72
CA ASN A 601 -15.07 -17.27 -5.52
C ASN A 601 -16.01 -17.21 -4.31
N PHE A 602 -16.32 -18.35 -3.69
CA PHE A 602 -17.21 -18.38 -2.54
C PHE A 602 -16.50 -17.78 -1.31
N PRO A 603 -17.08 -16.78 -0.63
CA PRO A 603 -16.43 -16.11 0.50
C PRO A 603 -16.59 -16.91 1.79
N TRP A 604 -15.79 -17.97 1.96
CA TRP A 604 -15.83 -18.84 3.13
C TRP A 604 -15.58 -18.07 4.43
N ARG A 605 -16.48 -18.20 5.42
CA ARG A 605 -16.28 -17.60 6.73
C ARG A 605 -15.18 -18.30 7.54
N SER A 606 -14.88 -19.57 7.23
CA SER A 606 -13.72 -20.26 7.79
C SER A 606 -12.39 -19.63 7.34
N HIS A 607 -12.30 -19.12 6.11
CA HIS A 607 -11.13 -18.35 5.64
C HIS A 607 -10.95 -17.06 6.43
N ALA A 608 -12.05 -16.33 6.66
CA ALA A 608 -12.03 -15.14 7.51
C ALA A 608 -11.55 -15.45 8.94
N LEU A 609 -12.05 -16.54 9.53
CA LEU A 609 -11.60 -17.00 10.85
C LEU A 609 -10.11 -17.34 10.87
N TRP A 610 -9.57 -17.97 9.82
CA TRP A 610 -8.13 -18.25 9.74
C TRP A 610 -7.31 -16.96 9.75
N PHE A 611 -7.69 -15.94 8.96
CA PHE A 611 -7.00 -14.64 8.96
C PHE A 611 -7.09 -13.94 10.31
N LEU A 612 -8.27 -13.89 10.93
CA LEU A 612 -8.44 -13.34 12.28
C LEU A 612 -7.57 -14.06 13.31
N THR A 613 -7.48 -15.39 13.20
CA THR A 613 -6.62 -16.22 14.03
C THR A 613 -5.14 -15.88 13.83
N GLN A 614 -4.68 -15.63 12.60
CA GLN A 614 -3.33 -15.15 12.35
C GLN A 614 -3.09 -13.72 12.89
N MET A 615 -4.09 -12.84 12.84
CA MET A 615 -3.98 -11.50 13.46
C MET A 615 -3.79 -11.60 14.97
N VAL A 616 -4.50 -12.49 15.65
CA VAL A 616 -4.29 -12.79 17.07
C VAL A 616 -2.88 -13.36 17.30
N ARG A 617 -2.48 -14.36 16.49
CA ARG A 617 -1.17 -15.03 16.60
C ARG A 617 0.00 -14.04 16.63
N TRP A 618 -0.09 -12.98 15.83
CA TRP A 618 0.96 -11.98 15.66
C TRP A 618 0.67 -10.68 16.41
N GLY A 619 -0.21 -10.72 17.42
CA GLY A 619 -0.44 -9.60 18.33
C GLY A 619 -1.11 -8.38 17.70
N GLN A 620 -1.66 -8.52 16.49
CA GLN A 620 -2.30 -7.43 15.74
C GLN A 620 -3.72 -7.14 16.24
N ILE A 621 -4.38 -8.12 16.86
CA ILE A 621 -5.61 -7.91 17.63
C ILE A 621 -5.23 -7.86 19.11
N THR A 622 -5.46 -6.72 19.75
CA THR A 622 -5.06 -6.44 21.14
C THR A 622 -6.25 -6.35 22.10
N LYS A 623 -7.48 -6.53 21.60
CA LYS A 623 -8.72 -6.51 22.39
C LYS A 623 -9.39 -7.87 22.33
N LEU A 624 -10.07 -8.27 23.40
CA LEU A 624 -10.90 -9.48 23.40
C LEU A 624 -12.11 -9.25 22.48
N LEU A 625 -12.09 -9.88 21.31
CA LEU A 625 -13.12 -9.78 20.28
C LEU A 625 -13.76 -11.15 20.02
N ASP A 626 -15.03 -11.13 19.62
CA ASP A 626 -15.72 -12.29 19.06
C ASP A 626 -15.33 -12.41 17.58
N LEU A 627 -14.41 -13.33 17.28
CA LEU A 627 -13.84 -13.52 15.95
C LEU A 627 -14.90 -14.04 14.98
N GLN A 628 -15.84 -14.87 15.46
CA GLN A 628 -16.91 -15.39 14.63
C GLN A 628 -17.87 -14.26 14.21
N GLN A 629 -18.27 -13.41 15.15
CA GLN A 629 -19.11 -12.25 14.85
C GLN A 629 -18.47 -11.32 13.83
N ILE A 630 -17.14 -11.10 13.93
CA ILE A 630 -16.42 -10.27 12.95
C ILE A 630 -16.41 -10.95 11.57
N ALA A 631 -16.11 -12.25 11.51
CA ALA A 631 -16.14 -13.01 10.26
C ALA A 631 -17.52 -12.92 9.58
N GLU A 632 -18.61 -13.09 10.34
CA GLU A 632 -19.99 -13.01 9.83
C GLU A 632 -20.37 -11.60 9.36
N ARG A 633 -19.90 -10.57 10.06
CA ARG A 633 -20.16 -9.16 9.71
C ARG A 633 -19.45 -8.75 8.42
N VAL A 634 -18.23 -9.26 8.19
CA VAL A 634 -17.37 -8.83 7.08
C VAL A 634 -17.54 -9.72 5.84
N TYR A 635 -17.61 -11.04 6.00
CA TYR A 635 -17.78 -11.99 4.90
C TYR A 635 -19.26 -12.31 4.73
N ARG A 636 -19.82 -11.84 3.61
CA ARG A 636 -21.26 -11.80 3.33
C ARG A 636 -21.64 -12.74 2.17
N PRO A 637 -21.60 -14.07 2.36
CA PRO A 637 -21.89 -15.06 1.32
C PRO A 637 -23.30 -14.95 0.74
N GLU A 638 -24.26 -14.33 1.43
CA GLU A 638 -25.64 -14.19 0.94
C GLU A 638 -25.74 -13.42 -0.40
N PHE A 639 -24.89 -12.42 -0.63
CA PHE A 639 -24.88 -11.69 -1.90
C PHE A 639 -24.28 -12.56 -3.01
N TYR A 640 -23.22 -13.31 -2.69
CA TYR A 640 -22.66 -14.31 -3.61
C TYR A 640 -23.68 -15.36 -4.01
N ARG A 641 -24.37 -15.95 -3.02
CA ARG A 641 -25.38 -17.00 -3.23
C ARG A 641 -26.48 -16.51 -4.16
N THR A 642 -26.92 -15.27 -3.98
CA THR A 642 -27.92 -14.65 -4.87
C THR A 642 -27.38 -14.54 -6.31
N ALA A 643 -26.12 -14.12 -6.48
CA ALA A 643 -25.51 -13.94 -7.81
C ALA A 643 -25.27 -15.28 -8.52
N ALA A 644 -24.68 -16.23 -7.79
CA ALA A 644 -24.39 -17.57 -8.25
C ALA A 644 -25.66 -18.34 -8.63
N THR A 645 -26.75 -18.19 -7.87
CA THR A 645 -28.04 -18.82 -8.18
C THR A 645 -28.59 -18.33 -9.53
N GLN A 646 -28.49 -17.02 -9.81
CA GLN A 646 -28.91 -16.46 -11.11
C GLN A 646 -28.06 -16.99 -12.28
N LEU A 647 -26.81 -17.33 -12.01
CA LEU A 647 -25.88 -17.94 -12.97
C LEU A 647 -26.00 -19.48 -13.05
N GLY A 648 -26.88 -20.11 -12.26
CA GLY A 648 -27.01 -21.57 -12.21
C GLY A 648 -25.80 -22.29 -11.63
N ILE A 649 -24.98 -21.60 -10.82
CA ILE A 649 -23.79 -22.15 -10.20
C ILE A 649 -24.18 -22.94 -8.95
N ALA A 650 -23.62 -24.15 -8.79
CA ALA A 650 -23.84 -24.96 -7.61
C ALA A 650 -23.16 -24.34 -6.38
N LEU A 651 -23.90 -24.28 -5.27
CA LEU A 651 -23.48 -23.61 -4.03
C LEU A 651 -23.20 -24.60 -2.90
N PRO A 652 -22.25 -24.29 -1.99
CA PRO A 652 -22.00 -25.11 -0.81
C PRO A 652 -23.14 -24.97 0.19
N ARG A 653 -23.45 -26.02 0.95
CA ARG A 653 -24.53 -25.96 1.97
C ARG A 653 -24.16 -25.06 3.14
N ASP A 654 -22.90 -25.14 3.57
CA ASP A 654 -22.39 -24.44 4.73
C ASP A 654 -21.46 -23.29 4.31
N ASP A 655 -21.37 -22.26 5.15
CA ASP A 655 -20.46 -21.12 4.94
C ASP A 655 -19.06 -21.37 5.53
N TYR A 656 -18.86 -22.55 6.16
CA TYR A 656 -17.66 -22.95 6.88
C TYR A 656 -17.18 -24.31 6.39
N LYS A 657 -15.86 -24.47 6.33
CA LYS A 657 -15.19 -25.76 6.13
C LYS A 657 -13.89 -25.78 6.93
N ASP A 658 -13.50 -26.97 7.39
CA ASP A 658 -12.16 -27.18 7.94
C ASP A 658 -11.14 -27.16 6.79
N GLU A 659 -9.88 -26.79 7.12
CA GLU A 659 -8.78 -26.68 6.15
C GLU A 659 -7.61 -27.56 6.59
N GLY A 660 -6.85 -28.10 5.63
CA GLY A 660 -5.66 -28.89 5.90
C GLY A 660 -5.84 -30.40 5.87
N MET A 661 -7.06 -30.91 5.61
CA MET A 661 -7.35 -32.35 5.68
C MET A 661 -7.10 -33.10 4.37
N HIS A 662 -7.11 -32.40 3.23
CA HIS A 662 -7.18 -33.02 1.91
C HIS A 662 -5.90 -32.75 1.10
N GLY A 663 -5.05 -33.77 0.94
CA GLY A 663 -3.86 -33.70 0.09
C GLY A 663 -4.12 -33.86 -1.41
N THR A 664 -5.36 -34.15 -1.80
CA THR A 664 -5.79 -34.35 -3.20
C THR A 664 -7.17 -33.73 -3.40
N ALA A 665 -7.65 -33.74 -4.65
CA ALA A 665 -9.03 -33.37 -4.94
C ALA A 665 -10.04 -34.18 -4.10
N TRP A 666 -11.12 -33.54 -3.70
CA TRP A 666 -12.17 -34.11 -2.84
C TRP A 666 -13.53 -33.51 -3.19
N SER A 667 -14.59 -34.03 -2.56
CA SER A 667 -15.96 -33.63 -2.85
C SER A 667 -16.65 -33.04 -1.62
N LEU A 668 -17.20 -31.83 -1.79
CA LEU A 668 -17.97 -31.14 -0.76
C LEU A 668 -19.48 -31.23 -1.07
N PRO A 669 -20.35 -31.53 -0.08
CA PRO A 669 -21.79 -31.48 -0.28
C PRO A 669 -22.27 -30.07 -0.67
N GLY A 670 -22.87 -29.93 -1.85
CA GLY A 670 -23.56 -28.70 -2.25
C GLY A 670 -25.08 -28.80 -2.09
N GLU A 671 -25.76 -27.67 -2.28
CA GLU A 671 -27.21 -27.57 -2.17
C GLU A 671 -27.92 -28.42 -3.24
N THR A 672 -27.50 -28.30 -4.49
CA THR A 672 -28.10 -28.99 -5.64
C THR A 672 -27.31 -30.22 -6.10
N GLN A 673 -25.98 -30.13 -6.06
CA GLN A 673 -25.06 -31.21 -6.43
C GLN A 673 -23.77 -31.11 -5.61
N ALA A 674 -22.99 -32.20 -5.57
CA ALA A 674 -21.69 -32.17 -4.93
C ALA A 674 -20.71 -31.27 -5.71
N LEU A 675 -19.87 -30.55 -4.97
CA LEU A 675 -18.86 -29.62 -5.50
C LEU A 675 -17.51 -30.32 -5.58
N SER A 676 -16.79 -30.10 -6.67
CA SER A 676 -15.41 -30.56 -6.83
C SER A 676 -14.47 -29.56 -6.19
N MET A 677 -13.70 -30.01 -5.20
CA MET A 677 -12.75 -29.21 -4.44
C MET A 677 -11.32 -29.67 -4.73
N GLY A 678 -10.37 -28.73 -4.68
CA GLY A 678 -8.94 -29.00 -4.80
C GLY A 678 -8.34 -29.40 -3.44
N ALA A 679 -7.06 -29.79 -3.45
CA ALA A 679 -6.32 -30.03 -2.21
C ALA A 679 -6.32 -28.76 -1.33
N ASP A 680 -6.35 -28.91 -0.01
CA ASP A 680 -6.36 -27.81 0.96
C ASP A 680 -5.28 -27.97 2.06
N ARG A 681 -4.30 -28.84 1.82
CA ARG A 681 -3.27 -29.21 2.79
C ARG A 681 -2.34 -28.04 3.09
N PHE A 682 -2.01 -27.86 4.36
CA PHE A 682 -0.83 -27.08 4.77
C PHE A 682 0.41 -27.96 4.61
N PHE A 683 1.55 -27.35 4.29
CA PHE A 683 2.79 -28.10 4.05
C PHE A 683 3.34 -28.85 5.27
N ASP A 684 2.91 -28.45 6.47
CA ASP A 684 3.29 -29.03 7.75
C ASP A 684 2.19 -29.94 8.35
N ASP A 685 1.22 -30.34 7.52
CA ASP A 685 0.14 -31.27 7.84
C ASP A 685 -0.78 -30.84 9.01
N LYS A 686 -0.70 -29.56 9.41
CA LYS A 686 -1.63 -29.00 10.38
C LYS A 686 -3.04 -28.91 9.80
N VAL A 687 -4.03 -29.08 10.66
CA VAL A 687 -5.45 -28.91 10.33
C VAL A 687 -5.97 -27.69 11.08
N PHE A 688 -6.59 -26.77 10.35
CA PHE A 688 -7.33 -25.66 10.92
C PHE A 688 -8.81 -26.04 10.99
N SER A 689 -9.33 -26.20 12.21
CA SER A 689 -10.77 -26.35 12.40
C SER A 689 -11.43 -25.02 12.73
N TYR A 690 -12.46 -24.66 11.96
CA TYR A 690 -13.20 -23.41 12.21
C TYR A 690 -13.97 -23.44 13.54
N SER A 691 -14.20 -24.63 14.10
CA SER A 691 -14.88 -24.82 15.38
C SER A 691 -13.99 -24.60 16.60
N ASP A 692 -12.66 -24.65 16.42
CA ASP A 692 -11.67 -24.38 17.49
C ASP A 692 -10.48 -23.55 16.96
N PRO A 693 -10.71 -22.29 16.53
CA PRO A 693 -9.65 -21.43 16.00
C PRO A 693 -8.59 -21.11 17.05
N ILE A 694 -8.94 -21.10 18.34
CA ILE A 694 -8.01 -20.82 19.43
C ILE A 694 -7.14 -22.04 19.75
N GLY A 695 -7.71 -23.25 19.72
CA GLY A 695 -6.95 -24.50 19.85
C GLY A 695 -5.90 -24.66 18.76
N TYR A 696 -6.19 -24.21 17.53
CA TYR A 696 -5.20 -24.16 16.45
C TYR A 696 -3.96 -23.31 16.80
N LEU A 697 -4.13 -22.19 17.52
CA LEU A 697 -3.00 -21.37 17.98
C LEU A 697 -2.14 -22.09 19.01
N GLN A 698 -2.72 -22.85 19.93
CA GLN A 698 -1.94 -23.56 20.95
C GLN A 698 -0.92 -24.54 20.35
N GLY A 699 -1.17 -25.04 19.13
CA GLY A 699 -0.26 -25.92 18.38
C GLY A 699 0.85 -25.21 17.57
N MET A 700 0.99 -23.88 17.69
CA MET A 700 1.97 -23.09 16.92
C MET A 700 3.25 -22.82 17.72
N PRO A 701 4.44 -23.12 17.18
CA PRO A 701 5.70 -23.04 17.94
C PRO A 701 6.18 -21.60 18.19
N VAL A 702 5.89 -20.68 17.27
CA VAL A 702 6.29 -19.27 17.36
C VAL A 702 5.06 -18.38 17.21
N GLN A 703 4.90 -17.45 18.16
CA GLN A 703 3.76 -16.56 18.29
C GLN A 703 4.20 -15.25 18.97
N ALA A 704 3.47 -14.17 18.72
CA ALA A 704 3.66 -12.87 19.33
C ALA A 704 2.35 -12.37 19.95
N LEU A 705 1.71 -13.21 20.76
CA LEU A 705 0.41 -12.94 21.36
C LEU A 705 0.45 -11.68 22.25
N SER A 706 -0.56 -10.83 22.11
CA SER A 706 -0.84 -9.70 22.99
C SER A 706 -2.01 -9.96 23.95
N LEU A 707 -2.68 -11.10 23.79
CA LEU A 707 -3.87 -11.51 24.53
C LEU A 707 -3.65 -12.88 25.18
N ASP A 708 -4.34 -13.12 26.28
CA ASP A 708 -4.41 -14.44 26.91
C ASP A 708 -5.35 -15.36 26.11
N LEU A 709 -4.86 -16.56 25.76
CA LEU A 709 -5.63 -17.50 24.93
C LEU A 709 -6.82 -18.10 25.67
N ASP A 710 -6.75 -18.27 26.98
CA ASP A 710 -7.86 -18.82 27.76
C ASP A 710 -8.99 -17.79 27.87
N GLU A 711 -8.65 -16.51 28.08
CA GLU A 711 -9.63 -15.41 28.03
C GLU A 711 -10.28 -15.29 26.65
N LEU A 712 -9.48 -15.39 25.58
CA LEU A 712 -9.99 -15.33 24.20
C LEU A 712 -10.88 -16.54 23.87
N LYS A 713 -10.53 -17.74 24.37
CA LYS A 713 -11.35 -18.95 24.22
C LYS A 713 -12.70 -18.79 24.93
N VAL A 714 -12.72 -18.18 26.12
CA VAL A 714 -13.95 -17.85 26.83
C VAL A 714 -14.79 -16.82 26.07
N ALA A 715 -14.16 -15.80 25.47
CA ALA A 715 -14.86 -14.79 24.67
C ALA A 715 -15.49 -15.38 23.38
N ASN A 716 -14.88 -16.43 22.81
CA ASN A 716 -15.32 -17.09 21.57
C ASN A 716 -16.07 -18.42 21.83
N SER A 717 -16.51 -18.68 23.07
CA SER A 717 -17.26 -19.88 23.42
C SER A 717 -18.73 -19.78 22.97
N PRO A 718 -19.30 -20.84 22.33
CA PRO A 718 -20.67 -20.81 21.85
C PRO A 718 -21.67 -20.63 23.01
N GLY A 719 -22.44 -19.53 22.99
CA GLY A 719 -23.50 -19.25 23.96
C GLY A 719 -23.41 -17.91 24.71
N ARG A 720 -22.29 -17.17 24.62
CA ARG A 720 -22.17 -15.82 25.23
C ARG A 720 -22.65 -14.67 24.33
N ALA A 721 -23.06 -14.97 23.09
CA ALA A 721 -23.52 -14.05 22.04
C ALA A 721 -24.77 -13.18 22.37
N LYS A 722 -25.21 -13.09 23.63
CA LYS A 722 -26.38 -12.30 24.04
C LYS A 722 -26.12 -11.25 25.13
N THR A 723 -24.90 -11.10 25.65
CA THR A 723 -24.70 -10.33 26.90
C THR A 723 -23.73 -9.15 26.82
N LEU A 724 -23.18 -8.83 25.65
CA LEU A 724 -22.27 -7.67 25.49
C LEU A 724 -22.83 -6.54 24.61
N ALA A 725 -24.16 -6.50 24.43
CA ALA A 725 -24.87 -5.33 23.93
C ALA A 725 -25.44 -4.53 25.12
N THR A 726 -24.57 -3.78 25.79
CA THR A 726 -24.92 -2.62 26.63
C THR A 726 -23.86 -1.56 26.47
#